data_AF-A0AAY5EG70-F1
#
_entry.id   AF-A0AAY5EG70-F1
#
_cell.length_a   1.000
_cell.length_b   1.000
_cell.length_c   1.000
_cell.angle_alpha   90.00
_cell.angle_beta   90.00
_cell.angle_gamma   90.00
#
_symmetry.space_group_name_H-M   'P 1'
#
loop_
_entity.id
_entity.type
_entity.pdbx_description
1 polymer ?
#
loop_
_entity_poly.entity_id
_entity_poly.type
_entity_poly.pdbx_seq_one_letter_code
_entity_poly.pdbx_strand_id
1 'polypeptide(L)'
;MSACKPDILWSPHHADRYVICDSELSLYRIGAVGTSEAKAGSLPLSEETAATLLAINSDTPYMKCVAWYPKHEPECLLAVGQANGRVVLTSLGQSHNSKCKELMGKEFVPKHARQCNTLAWNPVDSNWLAAGLDKHRADFSVLIWDICSKYSPEAVPAEKLRLSGDAESGMVVTKPLYELGQNDACLSLCWLPRDHQKLLLAGMHRNLAIFDLRNTSQKTFVNTKAIQGVTVDPHFQDRVASFFEGQVAIWDLRKFEKPVFTLPEQPKPLTKVAWCPTRMGLLATLTRDTNVIRLYDMQHAPTPIGDETEPTVIERAVQPCSESTISSFAWHPSAQNRMVVVSPNRAMSDFTVFERISLAWSSTTSLMWACGRHLYDCAEEGGSAAEKDIATKMRERAQSRYGHDTVQVWRNHLLAGGNDPQLRSLWYTLHYILNYSPDLEQRQQGNKQSLIYSGIKNIVKSSSGTTEIRRCWKGSERPADVAQYQSEERSLALRLCGWIGRGPDVDIEPFLKSLEQEGEWERAASVALFNLDIRRAIQILNKGASSEKGDLNLNVVAMALSGYTDEKSSLWREMCSSLRLQLQKPYLCVMFAFLTSEPANYDAVLYESRMAVRDRVAFACMFLNDNQLPRYIDKLTNEMKEAGNLEGILLTGLTKDGVDLMESHVDRTGDVQTASFSMLRGSTAEVVKDPRVQCWIENYRHLLDAWRFWHKRAEFDIHRSKLDPSSKPLAQVFVSCNFCGKSISFSCSAMPHQGRGFSQYGVSGSPTKSKVTSCPGCRKPLPRCALCLMNMGTPVSTCTGTGKSEEKVDLPRDKKLAQFNNWFTWCHNCRHGGHAGHMLSWFRDHSECPVSQPWSCFSSTT
;
A
#
# COMPACT_ATOMS: atom_id res chain seq x y z
N MET A 1 2.94 -17.17 -58.94
CA MET A 1 3.29 -18.19 -57.93
C MET A 1 3.22 -17.54 -56.57
N SER A 2 2.21 -17.84 -55.73
CA SER A 2 2.14 -17.31 -54.37
C SER A 2 3.15 -18.07 -53.51
N ALA A 3 4.23 -17.41 -53.08
CA ALA A 3 5.20 -18.00 -52.16
C ALA A 3 4.49 -18.46 -50.87
N CYS A 4 4.85 -19.63 -50.36
CA CYS A 4 4.32 -20.14 -49.09
C CYS A 4 4.80 -19.22 -47.96
N LYS A 5 3.88 -18.67 -47.16
CA LYS A 5 4.24 -17.79 -46.04
C LYS A 5 4.79 -18.65 -44.89
N PRO A 6 5.85 -18.20 -44.19
CA PRO A 6 6.44 -19.00 -43.13
C PRO A 6 5.47 -19.17 -41.97
N ASP A 7 5.31 -20.42 -41.54
CA ASP A 7 4.62 -20.81 -40.33
C ASP A 7 5.60 -21.41 -39.31
N ILE A 8 5.22 -21.43 -38.03
CA ILE A 8 6.04 -21.91 -36.92
C ILE A 8 5.24 -22.87 -36.04
N LEU A 9 5.85 -24.00 -35.71
CA LEU A 9 5.28 -25.05 -34.86
C LEU A 9 6.30 -25.46 -33.78
N TRP A 10 5.89 -25.43 -32.51
CA TRP A 10 6.70 -25.96 -31.42
C TRP A 10 6.67 -27.48 -31.41
N SER A 11 7.78 -28.09 -30.98
CA SER A 11 7.82 -29.51 -30.72
C SER A 11 6.85 -29.86 -29.59
N PRO A 12 6.00 -30.90 -29.73
CA PRO A 12 5.16 -31.37 -28.65
C PRO A 12 5.95 -32.06 -27.51
N HIS A 13 7.24 -32.36 -27.71
CA HIS A 13 8.06 -33.13 -26.78
C HIS A 13 9.22 -32.33 -26.18
N HIS A 14 9.80 -31.44 -26.97
CA HIS A 14 10.98 -30.68 -26.61
C HIS A 14 10.63 -29.20 -26.50
N ALA A 15 10.56 -28.70 -25.27
CA ALA A 15 10.21 -27.30 -25.01
C ALA A 15 11.23 -26.30 -25.58
N ASP A 16 12.43 -26.76 -25.91
CA ASP A 16 13.51 -25.99 -26.53
C ASP A 16 13.52 -26.05 -28.06
N ARG A 17 12.60 -26.77 -28.73
CA ARG A 17 12.67 -26.97 -30.19
C ARG A 17 11.41 -26.55 -30.92
N TYR A 18 11.60 -25.95 -32.10
CA TYR A 18 10.51 -25.59 -33.00
C TYR A 18 10.94 -25.74 -34.46
N VAL A 19 9.98 -25.86 -35.37
CA VAL A 19 10.20 -25.94 -36.81
C VAL A 19 9.56 -24.72 -37.47
N ILE A 20 10.28 -24.16 -38.44
CA ILE A 20 9.76 -23.16 -39.38
C ILE A 20 9.47 -23.87 -40.70
N CYS A 21 8.27 -23.63 -41.23
CA CYS A 21 7.73 -24.25 -42.43
C CYS A 21 7.43 -23.18 -43.48
N ASP A 22 8.12 -23.18 -44.62
CA ASP A 22 7.79 -22.34 -45.78
C ASP A 22 7.99 -23.06 -47.13
N SER A 23 9.07 -22.79 -47.87
CA SER A 23 9.53 -23.62 -49.00
C SER A 23 10.34 -24.84 -48.55
N GLU A 24 10.88 -24.81 -47.33
CA GLU A 24 11.59 -25.93 -46.72
C GLU A 24 11.19 -26.07 -45.24
N LEU A 25 11.63 -27.16 -44.61
CA LEU A 25 11.44 -27.40 -43.18
C LEU A 25 12.77 -27.18 -42.45
N SER A 26 12.80 -26.23 -41.53
CA SER A 26 14.01 -25.92 -40.73
C SER A 26 13.74 -26.15 -39.24
N LEU A 27 14.48 -27.07 -38.62
CA LEU A 27 14.41 -27.37 -37.19
C LEU A 27 15.40 -26.50 -36.41
N TYR A 28 14.91 -25.77 -35.41
CA TYR A 28 15.71 -24.93 -34.53
C TYR A 28 15.62 -25.38 -33.07
N ARG A 29 16.69 -25.12 -32.32
CA ARG A 29 16.72 -25.15 -30.85
C ARG A 29 16.88 -23.73 -30.31
N ILE A 30 16.06 -23.34 -29.33
CA ILE A 30 16.22 -22.11 -28.56
C ILE A 30 17.04 -22.37 -27.29
N GLY A 31 17.99 -21.49 -26.99
CA GLY A 31 18.83 -21.57 -25.79
C GLY A 31 19.29 -20.19 -25.33
N ALA A 32 19.94 -20.14 -24.16
CA ALA A 32 20.50 -18.90 -23.63
C ALA A 32 21.78 -18.49 -24.36
N VAL A 33 21.96 -17.18 -24.56
CA VAL A 33 23.16 -16.60 -25.18
C VAL A 33 24.40 -16.94 -24.34
N GLY A 34 25.49 -17.38 -24.99
CA GLY A 34 26.78 -17.62 -24.33
C GLY A 34 26.94 -18.94 -23.57
N THR A 35 25.95 -19.85 -23.62
CA THR A 35 26.11 -21.21 -23.09
C THR A 35 27.05 -22.03 -23.99
N SER A 36 27.84 -22.95 -23.43
CA SER A 36 28.79 -23.81 -24.18
C SER A 36 28.14 -24.67 -25.28
N GLU A 37 26.81 -24.71 -25.36
CA GLU A 37 26.04 -25.38 -26.40
C GLU A 37 25.71 -24.49 -27.62
N ALA A 38 25.95 -23.18 -27.55
CA ALA A 38 25.75 -22.26 -28.69
C ALA A 38 26.82 -22.52 -29.76
N LYS A 39 26.49 -23.39 -30.72
CA LYS A 39 27.36 -23.70 -31.86
C LYS A 39 27.57 -22.46 -32.74
N ALA A 40 28.71 -22.40 -33.43
CA ALA A 40 28.96 -21.37 -34.45
C ALA A 40 27.80 -21.31 -35.47
N GLY A 41 27.22 -20.12 -35.68
CA GLY A 41 26.06 -19.90 -36.56
C GLY A 41 24.70 -19.75 -35.86
N SER A 42 24.65 -19.59 -34.53
CA SER A 42 23.42 -19.27 -33.81
C SER A 42 22.87 -17.86 -34.16
N LEU A 43 21.57 -17.75 -34.36
CA LEU A 43 20.86 -16.51 -34.65
C LEU A 43 20.33 -15.87 -33.35
N PRO A 44 20.66 -14.62 -33.00
CA PRO A 44 20.10 -13.97 -31.81
C PRO A 44 18.60 -13.74 -31.97
N LEU A 45 17.84 -14.03 -30.90
CA LEU A 45 16.38 -13.84 -30.85
C LEU A 45 15.96 -12.71 -29.90
N SER A 46 16.73 -12.53 -28.82
CA SER A 46 16.60 -11.48 -27.81
C SER A 46 17.98 -11.21 -27.17
N GLU A 47 18.05 -10.35 -26.16
CA GLU A 47 19.28 -10.14 -25.36
C GLU A 47 19.71 -11.41 -24.61
N GLU A 48 18.74 -12.27 -24.23
CA GLU A 48 18.98 -13.45 -23.40
C GLU A 48 18.99 -14.75 -24.20
N THR A 49 18.39 -14.79 -25.39
CA THR A 49 18.11 -16.04 -26.13
C THR A 49 18.58 -16.02 -27.58
N ALA A 50 19.00 -17.20 -28.07
CA ALA A 50 19.44 -17.44 -29.44
C ALA A 50 18.88 -18.76 -30.00
N ALA A 51 18.67 -18.81 -31.31
CA ALA A 51 18.27 -19.99 -32.06
C ALA A 51 19.48 -20.67 -32.71
N THR A 52 19.61 -21.97 -32.54
CA THR A 52 20.60 -22.81 -33.24
C THR A 52 19.87 -23.69 -34.25
N LEU A 53 20.26 -23.61 -35.53
CA LEU A 53 19.73 -24.49 -36.57
C LEU A 53 20.26 -25.92 -36.36
N LEU A 54 19.36 -26.90 -36.35
CA LEU A 54 19.69 -28.32 -36.14
C LEU A 54 19.62 -29.14 -37.43
N ALA A 55 18.61 -28.90 -38.27
CA ALA A 55 18.39 -29.66 -39.51
C ALA A 55 17.56 -28.85 -40.51
N ILE A 56 17.75 -29.13 -41.80
CA ILE A 56 16.95 -28.59 -42.92
C ILE A 56 16.50 -29.78 -43.80
N ASN A 57 15.24 -29.76 -44.24
CA ASN A 57 14.75 -30.65 -45.30
C ASN A 57 14.09 -29.84 -46.41
N SER A 58 14.64 -29.94 -47.62
CA SER A 58 14.19 -29.28 -48.85
C SER A 58 13.53 -30.22 -49.85
N ASP A 59 13.40 -31.51 -49.53
CA ASP A 59 12.99 -32.58 -50.46
C ASP A 59 11.47 -32.68 -50.63
N THR A 60 10.70 -31.78 -50.02
CA THR A 60 9.24 -31.75 -50.03
C THR A 60 8.70 -30.51 -50.77
N PRO A 61 8.77 -30.48 -52.12
CA PRO A 61 8.34 -29.32 -52.88
C PRO A 61 6.82 -29.10 -52.77
N TYR A 62 6.39 -27.84 -52.96
CA TYR A 62 4.97 -27.44 -52.98
C TYR A 62 4.19 -27.71 -51.68
N MET A 63 4.86 -27.59 -50.54
CA MET A 63 4.26 -27.67 -49.20
C MET A 63 3.14 -26.65 -48.98
N LYS A 64 2.04 -27.10 -48.37
CA LYS A 64 0.85 -26.28 -48.06
C LYS A 64 0.51 -26.26 -46.58
N CYS A 65 0.65 -27.39 -45.91
CA CYS A 65 0.38 -27.52 -44.49
C CYS A 65 1.28 -28.60 -43.88
N VAL A 66 1.53 -28.49 -42.58
CA VAL A 66 2.43 -29.38 -41.83
C VAL A 66 1.78 -29.74 -40.51
N ALA A 67 1.94 -30.98 -40.07
CA ALA A 67 1.52 -31.41 -38.74
C ALA A 67 2.62 -32.25 -38.06
N TRP A 68 2.97 -31.88 -36.83
CA TRP A 68 4.00 -32.57 -36.05
C TRP A 68 3.43 -33.81 -35.35
N TYR A 69 4.12 -34.93 -35.47
CA TYR A 69 3.76 -36.17 -34.80
C TYR A 69 3.70 -36.04 -33.26
N PRO A 70 2.61 -36.46 -32.61
CA PRO A 70 2.36 -36.16 -31.20
C PRO A 70 3.02 -37.12 -30.21
N LYS A 71 3.77 -38.15 -30.64
CA LYS A 71 4.54 -39.05 -29.74
C LYS A 71 6.04 -38.83 -29.89
N HIS A 72 6.79 -39.12 -28.81
CA HIS A 72 8.24 -38.89 -28.74
C HIS A 72 9.01 -39.72 -29.79
N GLU A 73 8.53 -40.92 -30.10
CA GLU A 73 9.13 -41.79 -31.11
C GLU A 73 8.14 -42.14 -32.25
N PRO A 74 8.55 -41.99 -33.53
CA PRO A 74 9.87 -41.52 -33.99
C PRO A 74 10.10 -40.01 -33.79
N GLU A 75 11.34 -39.64 -33.46
CA GLU A 75 11.74 -38.26 -33.14
C GLU A 75 11.56 -37.34 -34.36
N CYS A 76 11.02 -36.13 -34.12
CA CYS A 76 10.84 -35.08 -35.13
C CYS A 76 10.17 -35.54 -36.44
N LEU A 77 9.24 -36.51 -36.37
CA LEU A 77 8.41 -36.91 -37.50
C LEU A 77 7.36 -35.84 -37.80
N LEU A 78 7.25 -35.46 -39.08
CA LEU A 78 6.36 -34.46 -39.61
C LEU A 78 5.55 -35.05 -40.77
N ALA A 79 4.27 -34.67 -40.86
CA ALA A 79 3.46 -34.90 -42.04
C ALA A 79 3.38 -33.61 -42.86
N VAL A 80 3.62 -33.70 -44.17
CA VAL A 80 3.62 -32.57 -45.10
C VAL A 80 2.55 -32.77 -46.16
N GLY A 81 1.58 -31.85 -46.20
CA GLY A 81 0.52 -31.82 -47.20
C GLY A 81 0.95 -30.98 -48.40
N GLN A 82 0.77 -31.52 -49.60
CA GLN A 82 1.22 -30.90 -50.85
C GLN A 82 0.05 -30.29 -51.66
N ALA A 83 0.39 -29.42 -52.62
CA ALA A 83 -0.57 -28.79 -53.53
C ALA A 83 -1.36 -29.77 -54.42
N ASN A 84 -0.86 -30.99 -54.62
CA ASN A 84 -1.53 -32.06 -55.35
C ASN A 84 -2.39 -32.98 -54.45
N GLY A 85 -2.41 -32.74 -53.13
CA GLY A 85 -3.21 -33.49 -52.16
C GLY A 85 -2.49 -34.65 -51.52
N ARG A 86 -1.27 -34.97 -51.97
CA ARG A 86 -0.44 -35.99 -51.33
C ARG A 86 -0.02 -35.54 -49.95
N VAL A 87 0.08 -36.49 -49.03
CA VAL A 87 0.64 -36.29 -47.71
C VAL A 87 1.88 -37.16 -47.59
N VAL A 88 3.03 -36.56 -47.29
CA VAL A 88 4.31 -37.26 -47.19
C VAL A 88 4.82 -37.17 -45.76
N LEU A 89 5.30 -38.28 -45.21
CA LEU A 89 5.97 -38.31 -43.91
C LEU A 89 7.46 -38.05 -44.09
N THR A 90 8.00 -37.12 -43.30
CA THR A 90 9.43 -36.80 -43.26
C THR A 90 9.89 -36.67 -41.81
N SER A 91 11.19 -36.83 -41.55
CA SER A 91 11.76 -36.60 -40.22
C SER A 91 12.94 -35.63 -40.31
N LEU A 92 13.07 -34.80 -39.27
CA LEU A 92 14.24 -33.94 -39.03
C LEU A 92 15.08 -34.44 -37.85
N GLY A 93 14.76 -35.63 -37.33
CA GLY A 93 15.44 -36.24 -36.18
C GLY A 93 16.70 -37.00 -36.59
N GLN A 94 17.60 -37.19 -35.64
CA GLN A 94 18.83 -37.98 -35.84
C GLN A 94 18.65 -39.47 -35.52
N SER A 95 17.44 -39.87 -35.07
CA SER A 95 17.14 -41.23 -34.64
C SER A 95 16.93 -42.17 -35.82
N HIS A 96 17.78 -43.21 -35.91
CA HIS A 96 17.71 -44.27 -36.92
C HIS A 96 16.87 -45.49 -36.48
N ASN A 97 15.87 -45.30 -35.61
CA ASN A 97 14.96 -46.39 -35.19
C ASN A 97 14.30 -47.05 -36.43
N SER A 98 14.12 -48.38 -36.40
CA SER A 98 13.52 -49.16 -37.49
C SER A 98 12.14 -48.65 -37.88
N LYS A 99 11.34 -48.22 -36.90
CA LYS A 99 10.02 -47.59 -37.12
C LYS A 99 10.11 -46.24 -37.85
N CYS A 100 11.16 -45.46 -37.61
CA CYS A 100 11.41 -44.20 -38.32
C CYS A 100 11.72 -44.47 -39.79
N LYS A 101 12.58 -45.46 -40.06
CA LYS A 101 12.92 -45.89 -41.43
C LYS A 101 11.71 -46.42 -42.21
N GLU A 102 10.78 -47.10 -41.54
CA GLU A 102 9.55 -47.58 -42.17
C GLU A 102 8.60 -46.43 -42.53
N LEU A 103 8.52 -45.39 -41.70
CA LEU A 103 7.54 -44.31 -41.86
C LEU A 103 8.06 -43.16 -42.74
N MET A 104 9.35 -42.83 -42.69
CA MET A 104 9.93 -41.77 -43.51
C MET A 104 9.74 -42.08 -45.00
N GLY A 105 9.28 -41.10 -45.77
CA GLY A 105 9.01 -41.22 -47.20
C GLY A 105 7.69 -41.88 -47.56
N LYS A 106 6.90 -42.38 -46.59
CA LYS A 106 5.55 -42.90 -46.88
C LYS A 106 4.67 -41.78 -47.46
N GLU A 107 4.01 -42.07 -48.57
CA GLU A 107 3.08 -41.17 -49.26
C GLU A 107 1.63 -41.66 -49.11
N PHE A 108 0.74 -40.77 -48.68
CA PHE A 108 -0.71 -40.99 -48.70
C PHE A 108 -1.31 -40.19 -49.85
N VAL A 109 -1.88 -40.89 -50.83
CA VAL A 109 -2.28 -40.32 -52.11
C VAL A 109 -3.80 -40.38 -52.24
N PRO A 110 -4.51 -39.23 -52.31
CA PRO A 110 -5.94 -39.21 -52.52
C PRO A 110 -6.29 -39.66 -53.94
N LYS A 111 -7.51 -40.17 -54.13
CA LYS A 111 -8.01 -40.66 -55.43
C LYS A 111 -7.94 -39.62 -56.56
N HIS A 112 -8.17 -38.34 -56.24
CA HIS A 112 -8.07 -37.24 -57.21
C HIS A 112 -7.13 -36.15 -56.67
N ALA A 113 -6.19 -35.70 -57.51
CA ALA A 113 -5.23 -34.68 -57.14
C ALA A 113 -5.89 -33.30 -56.95
N ARG A 114 -5.70 -32.70 -55.78
CA ARG A 114 -6.27 -31.39 -55.35
C ARG A 114 -5.57 -30.91 -54.09
N GLN A 115 -5.56 -29.61 -53.79
CA GLN A 115 -4.77 -29.08 -52.68
C GLN A 115 -5.12 -29.72 -51.32
N CYS A 116 -4.09 -30.05 -50.54
CA CYS A 116 -4.22 -30.31 -49.11
C CYS A 116 -4.12 -28.99 -48.34
N ASN A 117 -5.20 -28.62 -47.67
CA ASN A 117 -5.34 -27.35 -46.97
C ASN A 117 -4.87 -27.43 -45.51
N THR A 118 -5.07 -28.59 -44.87
CA THR A 118 -4.84 -28.75 -43.43
C THR A 118 -4.53 -30.20 -43.09
N LEU A 119 -3.70 -30.40 -42.07
CA LEU A 119 -3.37 -31.71 -41.51
C LEU A 119 -3.55 -31.66 -39.99
N ALA A 120 -4.04 -32.76 -39.42
CA ALA A 120 -4.17 -32.88 -37.97
C ALA A 120 -3.93 -34.31 -37.51
N TRP A 121 -2.94 -34.50 -36.64
CA TRP A 121 -2.71 -35.77 -35.95
C TRP A 121 -3.71 -35.97 -34.83
N ASN A 122 -4.23 -37.18 -34.69
CA ASN A 122 -5.03 -37.52 -33.53
C ASN A 122 -4.12 -37.56 -32.29
N PRO A 123 -4.39 -36.78 -31.24
CA PRO A 123 -3.53 -36.71 -30.06
C PRO A 123 -3.55 -38.00 -29.23
N VAL A 124 -4.62 -38.80 -29.29
CA VAL A 124 -4.79 -40.06 -28.55
C VAL A 124 -4.32 -41.24 -29.40
N ASP A 125 -4.96 -41.43 -30.56
CA ASP A 125 -4.62 -42.49 -31.52
C ASP A 125 -3.59 -41.96 -32.52
N SER A 126 -2.34 -41.77 -32.08
CA SER A 126 -1.31 -41.06 -32.87
C SER A 126 -0.97 -41.67 -34.23
N ASN A 127 -1.44 -42.88 -34.55
CA ASN A 127 -1.27 -43.44 -35.90
C ASN A 127 -2.24 -42.82 -36.92
N TRP A 128 -3.28 -42.11 -36.45
CA TRP A 128 -4.32 -41.54 -37.30
C TRP A 128 -3.99 -40.10 -37.69
N LEU A 129 -3.94 -39.87 -39.00
CA LEU A 129 -3.65 -38.58 -39.60
C LEU A 129 -4.82 -38.14 -40.47
N ALA A 130 -5.47 -37.03 -40.10
CA ALA A 130 -6.54 -36.43 -40.88
C ALA A 130 -5.99 -35.39 -41.86
N ALA A 131 -6.46 -35.42 -43.10
CA ALA A 131 -6.15 -34.49 -44.17
C ALA A 131 -7.42 -33.82 -44.70
N GLY A 132 -7.42 -32.49 -44.72
CA GLY A 132 -8.47 -31.67 -45.32
C GLY A 132 -8.05 -31.21 -46.71
N LEU A 133 -8.90 -31.46 -47.70
CA LEU A 133 -8.65 -31.27 -49.12
C LEU A 133 -9.63 -30.28 -49.75
N ASP A 134 -9.26 -29.74 -50.90
CA ASP A 134 -10.17 -28.96 -51.73
C ASP A 134 -11.38 -29.77 -52.23
N LYS A 135 -12.39 -29.03 -52.70
CA LYS A 135 -13.64 -29.60 -53.20
C LYS A 135 -13.39 -30.43 -54.47
N HIS A 136 -13.98 -31.62 -54.51
CA HIS A 136 -14.14 -32.42 -55.71
C HIS A 136 -15.56 -32.97 -55.79
N ARG A 137 -16.18 -32.97 -56.98
CA ARG A 137 -17.62 -33.26 -57.17
C ARG A 137 -18.00 -34.73 -56.94
N ALA A 138 -17.03 -35.64 -56.94
CA ALA A 138 -17.26 -37.08 -56.83
C ALA A 138 -16.37 -37.72 -55.76
N ASP A 139 -15.91 -36.94 -54.78
CA ASP A 139 -14.96 -37.40 -53.77
C ASP A 139 -15.16 -36.67 -52.42
N PHE A 140 -14.49 -37.18 -51.39
CA PHE A 140 -14.56 -36.70 -50.01
C PHE A 140 -13.42 -35.72 -49.72
N SER A 141 -13.68 -34.63 -49.00
CA SER A 141 -12.63 -33.64 -48.69
C SER A 141 -11.91 -33.89 -47.37
N VAL A 142 -12.38 -34.79 -46.52
CA VAL A 142 -11.71 -35.16 -45.28
C VAL A 142 -11.34 -36.63 -45.35
N LEU A 143 -10.03 -36.90 -45.40
CA LEU A 143 -9.48 -38.26 -45.45
C LEU A 143 -8.68 -38.54 -44.18
N ILE A 144 -8.93 -39.68 -43.55
CA ILE A 144 -8.19 -40.10 -42.36
C ILE A 144 -7.36 -41.32 -42.73
N TRP A 145 -6.06 -41.25 -42.50
CA TRP A 145 -5.10 -42.29 -42.82
C TRP A 145 -4.58 -42.95 -41.54
N ASP A 146 -4.36 -44.26 -41.59
CA ASP A 146 -3.51 -44.94 -40.61
C ASP A 146 -2.09 -45.02 -41.18
N ILE A 147 -1.14 -44.38 -40.50
CA ILE A 147 0.25 -44.32 -40.98
C ILE A 147 0.98 -45.67 -40.94
N CYS A 148 0.46 -46.61 -40.15
CA CYS A 148 0.97 -47.96 -40.06
C CYS A 148 0.32 -48.89 -41.09
N SER A 149 -0.62 -48.39 -41.91
CA SER A 149 -1.25 -49.19 -42.96
C SER A 149 -0.21 -49.74 -43.93
N LYS A 150 -0.39 -51.01 -44.33
CA LYS A 150 0.47 -51.71 -45.28
C LYS A 150 -0.02 -51.46 -46.71
N TYR A 151 0.92 -51.46 -47.66
CA TYR A 151 0.70 -51.26 -49.09
C TYR A 151 -0.46 -52.09 -49.66
N SER A 152 -1.27 -51.47 -50.54
CA SER A 152 -2.33 -52.13 -51.31
C SER A 152 -2.03 -52.04 -52.82
N PRO A 153 -1.82 -53.17 -53.53
CA PRO A 153 -1.43 -53.16 -54.94
C PRO A 153 -2.53 -52.81 -55.96
N GLU A 154 -3.79 -52.62 -55.58
CA GLU A 154 -4.93 -52.76 -56.52
C GLU A 154 -5.39 -51.47 -57.24
N ALA A 155 -4.64 -50.36 -57.24
CA ALA A 155 -5.18 -49.08 -57.74
C ALA A 155 -4.26 -48.23 -58.63
N VAL A 156 -3.40 -48.84 -59.47
CA VAL A 156 -2.65 -48.06 -60.48
C VAL A 156 -2.82 -48.68 -61.88
N PRO A 157 -3.50 -48.00 -62.83
CA PRO A 157 -3.38 -48.35 -64.25
C PRO A 157 -1.92 -48.13 -64.69
N ALA A 158 -1.34 -49.12 -65.36
CA ALA A 158 0.09 -49.27 -65.64
C ALA A 158 0.74 -48.21 -66.57
N GLU A 159 0.11 -47.07 -66.84
CA GLU A 159 0.63 -46.06 -67.79
C GLU A 159 1.34 -44.84 -67.16
N LYS A 160 1.41 -44.71 -65.83
CA LYS A 160 2.15 -43.60 -65.18
C LYS A 160 3.48 -43.98 -64.52
N LEU A 161 3.93 -45.24 -64.65
CA LEU A 161 5.17 -45.72 -64.00
C LEU A 161 6.47 -45.42 -64.78
N ARG A 162 6.44 -44.70 -65.91
CA ARG A 162 7.60 -44.59 -66.83
C ARG A 162 8.46 -43.33 -66.69
N LEU A 163 8.35 -42.53 -65.62
CA LEU A 163 9.20 -41.33 -65.46
C LEU A 163 9.86 -41.15 -64.09
N SER A 164 9.92 -42.18 -63.24
CA SER A 164 10.75 -42.15 -62.03
C SER A 164 11.59 -43.43 -61.97
N GLY A 165 12.90 -43.27 -62.16
CA GLY A 165 13.87 -44.34 -61.92
C GLY A 165 13.89 -44.74 -60.45
N ASP A 166 14.04 -46.05 -60.21
CA ASP A 166 14.38 -46.75 -58.96
C ASP A 166 14.01 -46.06 -57.63
N ALA A 167 12.83 -46.41 -57.09
CA ALA A 167 12.57 -46.40 -55.65
C ALA A 167 11.47 -47.41 -55.28
N GLU A 168 11.65 -48.10 -54.16
CA GLU A 168 10.91 -49.27 -53.67
C GLU A 168 9.37 -49.10 -53.67
N SER A 169 8.67 -50.02 -54.31
CA SER A 169 7.21 -50.04 -54.53
C SER A 169 6.35 -50.30 -53.29
N GLY A 170 6.82 -49.98 -52.07
CA GLY A 170 6.16 -50.30 -50.79
C GLY A 170 5.68 -49.11 -49.95
N MET A 171 5.91 -47.86 -50.39
CA MET A 171 5.74 -46.66 -49.55
C MET A 171 4.46 -45.86 -49.81
N VAL A 172 3.62 -46.26 -50.76
CA VAL A 172 2.42 -45.50 -51.17
C VAL A 172 1.13 -46.13 -50.64
N VAL A 173 0.29 -45.34 -49.98
CA VAL A 173 -1.03 -45.73 -49.45
C VAL A 173 -2.12 -44.92 -50.15
N THR A 174 -3.07 -45.62 -50.78
CA THR A 174 -4.15 -44.99 -51.58
C THR A 174 -5.54 -45.16 -50.99
N LYS A 175 -5.71 -46.08 -50.04
CA LYS A 175 -7.00 -46.36 -49.36
C LYS A 175 -7.02 -45.72 -47.97
N PRO A 176 -7.83 -44.67 -47.74
CA PRO A 176 -7.99 -44.07 -46.41
C PRO A 176 -8.81 -44.96 -45.48
N LEU A 177 -8.65 -44.77 -44.17
CA LEU A 177 -9.43 -45.42 -43.12
C LEU A 177 -10.86 -44.86 -43.05
N TYR A 178 -11.01 -43.54 -43.22
CA TYR A 178 -12.30 -42.87 -43.26
C TYR A 178 -12.33 -41.82 -44.37
N GLU A 179 -13.49 -41.69 -45.01
CA GLU A 179 -13.78 -40.70 -46.04
C GLU A 179 -15.02 -39.90 -45.63
N LEU A 180 -14.85 -38.59 -45.41
CA LEU A 180 -15.88 -37.72 -44.84
C LEU A 180 -15.99 -36.40 -45.64
N GLY A 181 -17.14 -35.73 -45.52
CA GLY A 181 -17.33 -34.41 -46.16
C GLY A 181 -17.43 -34.47 -47.69
N GLN A 182 -18.39 -35.24 -48.20
CA GLN A 182 -18.64 -35.37 -49.63
C GLN A 182 -19.04 -34.02 -50.26
N ASN A 183 -18.53 -33.70 -51.45
CA ASN A 183 -18.90 -32.54 -52.28
C ASN A 183 -18.59 -31.14 -51.72
N ASP A 184 -17.96 -31.03 -50.56
CA ASP A 184 -17.51 -29.78 -49.95
C ASP A 184 -15.98 -29.71 -49.93
N ALA A 185 -15.42 -28.51 -49.74
CA ALA A 185 -14.00 -28.33 -49.42
C ALA A 185 -13.82 -28.32 -47.89
N CYS A 186 -12.70 -28.85 -47.42
CA CYS A 186 -12.27 -28.73 -46.02
C CYS A 186 -11.08 -27.78 -45.93
N LEU A 187 -11.22 -26.70 -45.16
CA LEU A 187 -10.22 -25.64 -45.02
C LEU A 187 -9.42 -25.74 -43.72
N SER A 188 -10.02 -26.29 -42.66
CA SER A 188 -9.38 -26.39 -41.34
C SER A 188 -9.85 -27.62 -40.57
N LEU A 189 -8.96 -28.25 -39.81
CA LEU A 189 -9.26 -29.46 -39.01
C LEU A 189 -8.69 -29.33 -37.60
N CYS A 190 -9.42 -29.84 -36.60
CA CYS A 190 -8.89 -30.02 -35.25
C CYS A 190 -9.55 -31.25 -34.59
N TRP A 191 -8.75 -32.07 -33.92
CA TRP A 191 -9.26 -33.17 -33.11
C TRP A 191 -9.76 -32.64 -31.76
N LEU A 192 -10.90 -33.16 -31.30
CA LEU A 192 -11.45 -32.83 -30.00
C LEU A 192 -10.95 -33.89 -28.99
N PRO A 193 -10.12 -33.53 -28.01
CA PRO A 193 -9.48 -34.49 -27.10
C PRO A 193 -10.43 -34.93 -25.96
N ARG A 194 -11.69 -35.28 -26.29
CA ARG A 194 -12.63 -35.85 -25.32
C ARG A 194 -12.34 -37.33 -25.14
N ASP A 195 -12.19 -37.78 -23.90
CA ASP A 195 -11.91 -39.18 -23.57
C ASP A 195 -12.87 -40.14 -24.31
N HIS A 196 -12.30 -41.06 -25.07
CA HIS A 196 -12.97 -42.13 -25.83
C HIS A 196 -13.88 -41.71 -27.00
N GLN A 197 -14.03 -40.41 -27.30
CA GLN A 197 -14.84 -39.94 -28.43
C GLN A 197 -13.92 -39.57 -29.59
N LYS A 198 -13.90 -40.39 -30.65
CA LYS A 198 -13.13 -40.15 -31.88
C LYS A 198 -13.78 -39.03 -32.70
N LEU A 199 -13.77 -37.81 -32.16
CA LEU A 199 -14.44 -36.65 -32.73
C LEU A 199 -13.48 -35.75 -33.47
N LEU A 200 -13.86 -35.39 -34.70
CA LEU A 200 -13.10 -34.49 -35.56
C LEU A 200 -13.97 -33.26 -35.88
N LEU A 201 -13.46 -32.07 -35.54
CA LEU A 201 -14.07 -30.81 -35.95
C LEU A 201 -13.44 -30.36 -37.28
N ALA A 202 -14.28 -30.05 -38.25
CA ALA A 202 -13.88 -29.64 -39.59
C ALA A 202 -14.58 -28.35 -40.02
N GLY A 203 -13.78 -27.40 -40.52
CA GLY A 203 -14.27 -26.24 -41.26
C GLY A 203 -14.53 -26.62 -42.71
N MET A 204 -15.79 -26.94 -43.00
CA MET A 204 -16.24 -27.29 -44.34
C MET A 204 -16.81 -26.05 -45.05
N HIS A 205 -16.97 -26.11 -46.36
CA HIS A 205 -17.56 -25.00 -47.11
C HIS A 205 -18.94 -24.57 -46.55
N ARG A 206 -18.99 -23.38 -45.94
CA ARG A 206 -20.14 -22.71 -45.28
C ARG A 206 -20.63 -23.33 -43.96
N ASN A 207 -19.94 -24.31 -43.37
CA ASN A 207 -20.31 -24.84 -42.06
C ASN A 207 -19.11 -25.35 -41.25
N LEU A 208 -19.24 -25.34 -39.93
CA LEU A 208 -18.40 -26.12 -39.03
C LEU A 208 -19.12 -27.44 -38.76
N ALA A 209 -18.46 -28.57 -38.99
CA ALA A 209 -19.01 -29.90 -38.82
C ALA A 209 -18.19 -30.73 -37.83
N ILE A 210 -18.86 -31.40 -36.91
CA ILE A 210 -18.30 -32.38 -35.99
C ILE A 210 -18.65 -33.77 -36.51
N PHE A 211 -17.64 -34.56 -36.83
CA PHE A 211 -17.76 -35.95 -37.25
C PHE A 211 -17.45 -36.89 -36.08
N ASP A 212 -18.35 -37.83 -35.80
CA ASP A 212 -18.08 -38.94 -34.88
C ASP A 212 -17.64 -40.18 -35.67
N LEU A 213 -16.38 -40.57 -35.54
CA LEU A 213 -15.83 -41.70 -36.29
C LEU A 213 -16.35 -43.06 -35.82
N ARG A 214 -17.07 -43.09 -34.69
CA ARG A 214 -17.80 -44.30 -34.25
C ARG A 214 -19.12 -44.46 -34.99
N ASN A 215 -19.67 -43.36 -35.54
CA ASN A 215 -20.88 -43.35 -36.34
C ASN A 215 -20.77 -42.34 -37.49
N THR A 216 -20.06 -42.73 -38.55
CA THR A 216 -19.75 -41.86 -39.70
C THR A 216 -20.97 -41.43 -40.51
N SER A 217 -22.14 -42.03 -40.28
CA SER A 217 -23.40 -41.69 -40.94
C SER A 217 -24.05 -40.43 -40.37
N GLN A 218 -23.69 -40.01 -39.16
CA GLN A 218 -24.23 -38.82 -38.51
C GLN A 218 -23.16 -37.75 -38.34
N LYS A 219 -23.53 -36.49 -38.58
CA LYS A 219 -22.70 -35.31 -38.30
C LYS A 219 -23.52 -34.22 -37.63
N THR A 220 -22.92 -33.52 -36.69
CA THR A 220 -23.48 -32.28 -36.12
C THR A 220 -22.82 -31.11 -36.83
N PHE A 221 -23.59 -30.11 -37.28
CA PHE A 221 -23.00 -28.96 -37.97
C PHE A 221 -23.73 -27.66 -37.67
N VAL A 222 -23.02 -26.55 -37.83
CA VAL A 222 -23.55 -25.20 -37.76
C VAL A 222 -23.12 -24.40 -38.98
N ASN A 223 -24.04 -23.65 -39.57
CA ASN A 223 -23.73 -22.79 -40.72
C ASN A 223 -22.95 -21.56 -40.25
N THR A 224 -21.76 -21.35 -40.83
CA THR A 224 -20.93 -20.19 -40.55
C THR A 224 -19.92 -19.96 -41.67
N LYS A 225 -19.47 -18.72 -41.82
CA LYS A 225 -18.35 -18.37 -42.71
C LYS A 225 -17.00 -18.54 -42.01
N ALA A 226 -16.96 -18.60 -40.68
CA ALA A 226 -15.76 -18.73 -39.85
C ALA A 226 -15.16 -20.15 -39.94
N ILE A 227 -14.61 -20.50 -41.10
CA ILE A 227 -14.13 -21.85 -41.43
C ILE A 227 -12.67 -21.88 -41.89
N GLN A 228 -11.97 -20.74 -41.95
CA GLN A 228 -10.59 -20.67 -42.46
C GLN A 228 -9.58 -21.29 -41.50
N GLY A 229 -9.87 -21.25 -40.20
CA GLY A 229 -9.09 -21.91 -39.17
C GLY A 229 -9.95 -22.21 -37.96
N VAL A 230 -9.65 -23.32 -37.29
CA VAL A 230 -10.30 -23.77 -36.05
C VAL A 230 -9.25 -24.15 -35.03
N THR A 231 -9.42 -23.74 -33.78
CA THR A 231 -8.50 -24.07 -32.69
C THR A 231 -9.25 -24.26 -31.38
N VAL A 232 -8.94 -25.35 -30.68
CA VAL A 232 -9.56 -25.74 -29.40
C VAL A 232 -8.77 -25.10 -28.25
N ASP A 233 -9.48 -24.59 -27.23
CA ASP A 233 -8.83 -24.08 -26.01
C ASP A 233 -8.15 -25.26 -25.27
N PRO A 234 -6.82 -25.20 -25.03
CA PRO A 234 -6.07 -26.25 -24.35
C PRO A 234 -6.58 -26.56 -22.93
N HIS A 235 -7.24 -25.61 -22.27
CA HIS A 235 -7.73 -25.76 -20.90
C HIS A 235 -9.24 -26.04 -20.82
N PHE A 236 -9.99 -25.77 -21.89
CA PHE A 236 -11.43 -25.98 -21.97
C PHE A 236 -11.80 -26.62 -23.32
N GLN A 237 -11.84 -27.95 -23.38
CA GLN A 237 -12.01 -28.71 -24.63
C GLN A 237 -13.31 -28.42 -25.39
N ASP A 238 -14.34 -27.92 -24.71
CA ASP A 238 -15.62 -27.53 -25.31
C ASP A 238 -15.60 -26.12 -25.88
N ARG A 239 -14.54 -25.35 -25.64
CA ARG A 239 -14.39 -23.99 -26.15
C ARG A 239 -13.52 -24.00 -27.39
N VAL A 240 -14.07 -23.48 -28.49
CA VAL A 240 -13.38 -23.45 -29.79
C VAL A 240 -13.41 -22.04 -30.33
N ALA A 241 -12.29 -21.59 -30.89
CA ALA A 241 -12.23 -20.39 -31.72
C ALA A 241 -12.20 -20.79 -33.19
N SER A 242 -12.98 -20.11 -34.01
CA SER A 242 -12.93 -20.22 -35.47
C SER A 242 -12.90 -18.84 -36.10
N PHE A 243 -12.29 -18.68 -37.28
CA PHE A 243 -12.20 -17.35 -37.91
C PHE A 243 -12.42 -17.36 -39.42
N PHE A 244 -12.76 -16.17 -39.94
CA PHE A 244 -12.84 -15.87 -41.36
C PHE A 244 -12.60 -14.38 -41.57
N GLU A 245 -11.72 -14.04 -42.52
CA GLU A 245 -11.29 -12.66 -42.74
C GLU A 245 -10.87 -12.03 -41.40
N GLY A 246 -11.42 -10.88 -41.01
CA GLY A 246 -11.10 -10.20 -39.75
C GLY A 246 -11.90 -10.67 -38.53
N GLN A 247 -12.84 -11.61 -38.69
CA GLN A 247 -13.80 -11.98 -37.65
C GLN A 247 -13.42 -13.29 -36.95
N VAL A 248 -13.49 -13.31 -35.62
CA VAL A 248 -13.33 -14.52 -34.80
C VAL A 248 -14.62 -14.81 -34.06
N ALA A 249 -15.08 -16.06 -34.15
CA ALA A 249 -16.23 -16.58 -33.43
C ALA A 249 -15.77 -17.59 -32.36
N ILE A 250 -16.31 -17.46 -31.14
CA ILE A 250 -16.06 -18.37 -30.03
C ILE A 250 -17.28 -19.26 -29.84
N TRP A 251 -17.07 -20.58 -29.77
CA TRP A 251 -18.10 -21.60 -29.70
C TRP A 251 -18.00 -22.39 -28.40
N ASP A 252 -19.15 -22.80 -27.89
CA ASP A 252 -19.28 -23.85 -26.88
C ASP A 252 -19.88 -25.09 -27.56
N LEU A 253 -19.10 -26.16 -27.67
CA LEU A 253 -19.49 -27.38 -28.36
C LEU A 253 -20.65 -28.11 -27.68
N ARG A 254 -20.99 -27.76 -26.43
CA ARG A 254 -22.19 -28.27 -25.75
C ARG A 254 -23.47 -27.60 -26.24
N LYS A 255 -23.37 -26.40 -26.82
CA LYS A 255 -24.46 -25.61 -27.43
C LYS A 255 -24.08 -25.20 -28.85
N PHE A 256 -23.84 -26.19 -29.71
CA PHE A 256 -23.28 -26.00 -31.05
C PHE A 256 -24.30 -25.57 -32.11
N GLU A 257 -25.05 -24.51 -31.83
CA GLU A 257 -26.08 -23.94 -32.73
C GLU A 257 -25.74 -22.50 -33.15
N LYS A 258 -25.14 -21.73 -32.25
CA LYS A 258 -24.70 -20.35 -32.48
C LYS A 258 -23.40 -20.08 -31.70
N PRO A 259 -22.55 -19.13 -32.13
CA PRO A 259 -21.38 -18.76 -31.35
C PRO A 259 -21.82 -18.17 -29.99
N VAL A 260 -21.02 -18.40 -28.95
CA VAL A 260 -21.23 -17.80 -27.62
C VAL A 260 -21.09 -16.28 -27.73
N PHE A 261 -20.06 -15.83 -28.45
CA PHE A 261 -19.86 -14.44 -28.85
C PHE A 261 -18.86 -14.38 -30.00
N THR A 262 -18.76 -13.20 -30.63
CA THR A 262 -17.78 -12.89 -31.67
C THR A 262 -16.88 -11.76 -31.19
N LEU A 263 -15.59 -11.86 -31.46
CA LEU A 263 -14.65 -10.76 -31.17
C LEU A 263 -14.84 -9.61 -32.15
N PRO A 264 -14.41 -8.37 -31.78
CA PRO A 264 -14.45 -7.23 -32.68
C PRO A 264 -13.76 -7.51 -34.02
N GLU A 265 -14.50 -7.27 -35.11
CA GLU A 265 -14.00 -7.52 -36.47
C GLU A 265 -12.80 -6.63 -36.78
N GLN A 266 -11.73 -7.26 -37.26
CA GLN A 266 -10.50 -6.60 -37.63
C GLN A 266 -10.54 -6.09 -39.08
N PRO A 267 -9.93 -4.95 -39.40
CA PRO A 267 -10.01 -4.36 -40.73
C PRO A 267 -9.24 -5.15 -41.81
N LYS A 268 -8.28 -5.99 -41.39
CA LYS A 268 -7.48 -6.84 -42.26
C LYS A 268 -7.75 -8.32 -41.93
N PRO A 269 -7.65 -9.22 -42.92
CA PRO A 269 -7.83 -10.64 -42.68
C PRO A 269 -6.82 -11.20 -41.68
N LEU A 270 -7.27 -12.14 -40.88
CA LEU A 270 -6.46 -12.90 -39.95
C LEU A 270 -5.59 -13.91 -40.69
N THR A 271 -4.33 -14.01 -40.28
CA THR A 271 -3.39 -15.03 -40.76
C THR A 271 -3.21 -16.15 -39.77
N LYS A 272 -3.35 -15.87 -38.46
CA LYS A 272 -3.22 -16.88 -37.41
C LYS A 272 -4.04 -16.52 -36.17
N VAL A 273 -4.64 -17.54 -35.57
CA VAL A 273 -5.37 -17.48 -34.30
C VAL A 273 -4.89 -18.65 -33.45
N ALA A 274 -4.43 -18.39 -32.22
CA ALA A 274 -3.89 -19.44 -31.35
C ALA A 274 -4.15 -19.14 -29.87
N TRP A 275 -4.65 -20.14 -29.16
CA TRP A 275 -4.79 -20.12 -27.70
C TRP A 275 -3.43 -20.19 -27.02
N CYS A 276 -3.29 -19.50 -25.89
CA CYS A 276 -2.13 -19.64 -25.02
C CYS A 276 -2.18 -21.00 -24.30
N PRO A 277 -1.17 -21.87 -24.44
CA PRO A 277 -1.16 -23.18 -23.78
C PRO A 277 -0.88 -23.09 -22.27
N THR A 278 -0.28 -21.99 -21.79
CA THR A 278 0.11 -21.82 -20.39
C THR A 278 -0.86 -20.97 -19.57
N ARG A 279 -1.77 -20.24 -20.23
CA ARG A 279 -2.72 -19.32 -19.60
C ARG A 279 -4.14 -19.58 -20.11
N MET A 280 -5.03 -19.86 -19.16
CA MET A 280 -6.44 -20.09 -19.43
C MET A 280 -7.10 -18.86 -20.04
N GLY A 281 -7.92 -19.06 -21.08
CA GLY A 281 -8.77 -18.01 -21.64
C GLY A 281 -8.04 -16.90 -22.41
N LEU A 282 -6.72 -17.01 -22.65
CA LEU A 282 -5.96 -16.04 -23.44
C LEU A 282 -5.87 -16.50 -24.90
N LEU A 283 -6.43 -15.71 -25.83
CA LEU A 283 -6.38 -15.96 -27.26
C LEU A 283 -5.55 -14.88 -27.96
N ALA A 284 -4.62 -15.29 -28.83
CA ALA A 284 -3.86 -14.39 -29.69
C ALA A 284 -4.37 -14.43 -31.13
N THR A 285 -4.38 -13.27 -31.78
CA THR A 285 -4.71 -13.13 -33.20
C THR A 285 -3.65 -12.28 -33.91
N LEU A 286 -3.35 -12.66 -35.15
CA LEU A 286 -2.45 -11.95 -36.04
C LEU A 286 -3.19 -11.60 -37.34
N THR A 287 -3.11 -10.33 -37.74
CA THR A 287 -3.69 -9.84 -38.99
C THR A 287 -2.64 -9.68 -40.09
N ARG A 288 -3.06 -9.81 -41.33
CA ARG A 288 -2.18 -9.77 -42.51
C ARG A 288 -1.43 -8.45 -42.61
N ASP A 289 -0.13 -8.54 -42.90
CA ASP A 289 0.77 -7.38 -43.13
C ASP A 289 0.74 -6.40 -41.94
N THR A 290 0.85 -6.94 -40.72
CA THR A 290 0.97 -6.17 -39.47
C THR A 290 2.11 -6.70 -38.62
N ASN A 291 2.63 -5.87 -37.73
CA ASN A 291 3.63 -6.22 -36.71
C ASN A 291 3.03 -6.30 -35.30
N VAL A 292 1.68 -6.31 -35.21
CA VAL A 292 0.93 -6.30 -33.96
C VAL A 292 0.20 -7.62 -33.79
N ILE A 293 0.36 -8.23 -32.62
CA ILE A 293 -0.44 -9.37 -32.18
C ILE A 293 -1.47 -8.83 -31.18
N ARG A 294 -2.75 -9.15 -31.41
CA ARG A 294 -3.81 -8.82 -30.47
C ARG A 294 -4.07 -9.99 -29.54
N LEU A 295 -4.28 -9.68 -28.28
CA LEU A 295 -4.51 -10.59 -27.18
C LEU A 295 -5.89 -10.32 -26.61
N TYR A 296 -6.69 -11.37 -26.48
CA TYR A 296 -8.03 -11.32 -25.91
C TYR A 296 -8.05 -12.21 -24.68
N ASP A 297 -8.19 -11.59 -23.51
CA ASP A 297 -8.37 -12.29 -22.25
C ASP A 297 -9.85 -12.47 -21.95
N MET A 298 -10.25 -13.73 -21.87
CA MET A 298 -11.62 -14.19 -21.66
C MET A 298 -11.75 -14.99 -20.35
N GLN A 299 -10.83 -14.85 -19.40
CA GLN A 299 -10.90 -15.54 -18.11
C GLN A 299 -12.11 -15.09 -17.28
N HIS A 300 -12.50 -13.83 -17.39
CA HIS A 300 -13.64 -13.23 -16.67
C HIS A 300 -14.94 -13.25 -17.47
N ALA A 301 -14.92 -13.78 -18.70
CA ALA A 301 -16.13 -13.95 -19.48
C ALA A 301 -17.02 -14.99 -18.76
N PRO A 302 -18.23 -14.63 -18.31
CA PRO A 302 -19.08 -15.54 -17.57
C PRO A 302 -19.33 -16.81 -18.38
N THR A 303 -19.27 -17.96 -17.72
CA THR A 303 -19.95 -19.16 -18.22
C THR A 303 -21.44 -18.81 -18.35
N PRO A 304 -22.10 -19.09 -19.48
CA PRO A 304 -23.46 -18.61 -19.73
C PRO A 304 -24.45 -19.34 -18.82
N ILE A 305 -24.61 -18.83 -17.60
CA ILE A 305 -25.70 -19.12 -16.67
C ILE A 305 -26.63 -17.91 -16.72
N GLY A 306 -27.31 -17.72 -17.86
CA GLY A 306 -28.23 -16.60 -18.11
C GLY A 306 -27.94 -15.86 -19.42
N ASP A 307 -28.99 -15.45 -20.14
CA ASP A 307 -28.93 -14.85 -21.48
C ASP A 307 -28.58 -13.34 -21.51
N GLU A 308 -28.25 -12.70 -20.38
CA GLU A 308 -28.36 -11.23 -20.24
C GLU A 308 -27.04 -10.47 -19.95
N THR A 309 -25.86 -11.11 -19.92
CA THR A 309 -24.59 -10.40 -19.69
C THR A 309 -23.61 -10.54 -20.86
N GLU A 310 -23.26 -9.40 -21.47
CA GLU A 310 -22.19 -9.35 -22.48
C GLU A 310 -20.85 -9.75 -21.83
N PRO A 311 -20.09 -10.68 -22.46
CA PRO A 311 -18.81 -11.11 -21.92
C PRO A 311 -17.79 -9.97 -21.97
N THR A 312 -17.19 -9.65 -20.82
CA THR A 312 -16.11 -8.67 -20.72
C THR A 312 -14.80 -9.27 -21.20
N VAL A 313 -14.53 -9.14 -22.51
CA VAL A 313 -13.26 -9.53 -23.11
C VAL A 313 -12.27 -8.36 -23.00
N ILE A 314 -11.13 -8.58 -22.36
CA ILE A 314 -10.08 -7.57 -22.27
C ILE A 314 -9.18 -7.68 -23.49
N GLU A 315 -9.18 -6.66 -24.34
CA GLU A 315 -8.31 -6.57 -25.52
C GLU A 315 -6.99 -5.87 -25.17
N ARG A 316 -5.89 -6.40 -25.72
CA ARG A 316 -4.57 -5.77 -25.68
C ARG A 316 -3.82 -6.00 -26.99
N ALA A 317 -3.04 -5.02 -27.41
CA ALA A 317 -2.06 -5.18 -28.48
C ALA A 317 -0.65 -5.35 -27.90
N VAL A 318 0.14 -6.24 -28.49
CA VAL A 318 1.58 -6.33 -28.28
C VAL A 318 2.30 -6.24 -29.62
N GLN A 319 3.51 -5.67 -29.61
CA GLN A 319 4.33 -5.47 -30.80
C GLN A 319 5.71 -6.11 -30.57
N PRO A 320 5.86 -7.41 -30.89
CA PRO A 320 7.11 -8.14 -30.70
C PRO A 320 8.29 -7.58 -31.51
N CYS A 321 8.02 -7.03 -32.70
CA CYS A 321 9.03 -6.43 -33.57
C CYS A 321 8.65 -4.99 -33.92
N SER A 322 9.58 -4.04 -33.77
CA SER A 322 9.35 -2.62 -34.09
C SER A 322 9.22 -2.37 -35.60
N GLU A 323 10.10 -2.96 -36.41
CA GLU A 323 10.27 -2.58 -37.83
C GLU A 323 9.70 -3.58 -38.84
N SER A 324 9.64 -4.87 -38.52
CA SER A 324 9.23 -5.92 -39.47
C SER A 324 7.79 -6.39 -39.27
N THR A 325 7.08 -6.68 -40.36
CA THR A 325 5.80 -7.39 -40.30
C THR A 325 5.98 -8.83 -39.80
N ILE A 326 4.93 -9.38 -39.20
CA ILE A 326 4.91 -10.74 -38.66
C ILE A 326 4.15 -11.63 -39.65
N SER A 327 4.77 -12.74 -40.06
CA SER A 327 4.14 -13.78 -40.88
C SER A 327 3.36 -14.77 -40.01
N SER A 328 3.97 -15.21 -38.92
CA SER A 328 3.40 -16.19 -37.99
C SER A 328 4.00 -16.04 -36.59
N PHE A 329 3.32 -16.62 -35.60
CA PHE A 329 3.77 -16.68 -34.21
C PHE A 329 3.42 -18.04 -33.61
N ALA A 330 4.14 -18.45 -32.57
CA ALA A 330 3.76 -19.61 -31.77
C ALA A 330 4.08 -19.41 -30.29
N TRP A 331 3.08 -19.64 -29.44
CA TRP A 331 3.24 -19.65 -27.99
C TRP A 331 4.19 -20.77 -27.57
N HIS A 332 5.09 -20.46 -26.64
CA HIS A 332 5.93 -21.47 -26.04
C HIS A 332 5.06 -22.48 -25.27
N PRO A 333 5.34 -23.80 -25.37
CA PRO A 333 4.46 -24.83 -24.81
C PRO A 333 4.39 -24.81 -23.27
N SER A 334 5.50 -24.52 -22.58
CA SER A 334 5.57 -24.54 -21.11
C SER A 334 5.94 -23.21 -20.43
N ALA A 335 6.79 -22.37 -21.03
CA ALA A 335 7.16 -21.05 -20.50
C ALA A 335 5.99 -20.07 -20.61
N GLN A 336 5.62 -19.46 -19.49
CA GLN A 336 4.48 -18.57 -19.41
C GLN A 336 4.69 -17.30 -20.23
N ASN A 337 3.63 -16.86 -20.90
CA ASN A 337 3.57 -15.58 -21.60
C ASN A 337 4.66 -15.38 -22.67
N ARG A 338 5.37 -16.44 -23.07
CA ARG A 338 6.46 -16.38 -24.05
C ARG A 338 5.98 -16.88 -25.40
N MET A 339 6.41 -16.22 -26.47
CA MET A 339 6.15 -16.63 -27.84
C MET A 339 7.35 -16.35 -28.73
N VAL A 340 7.47 -17.11 -29.81
CA VAL A 340 8.41 -16.80 -30.89
C VAL A 340 7.61 -16.30 -32.09
N VAL A 341 8.07 -15.19 -32.67
CA VAL A 341 7.50 -14.61 -33.89
C VAL A 341 8.46 -14.78 -35.06
N VAL A 342 7.90 -14.94 -36.26
CA VAL A 342 8.67 -15.08 -37.50
C VAL A 342 8.17 -14.07 -38.52
N SER A 343 9.08 -13.32 -39.13
CA SER A 343 8.81 -12.34 -40.19
C SER A 343 8.85 -12.99 -41.59
N PRO A 344 8.43 -12.28 -42.66
CA PRO A 344 8.50 -12.80 -44.03
C PRO A 344 9.91 -13.14 -44.52
N ASN A 345 10.94 -12.46 -44.00
CA ASN A 345 12.35 -12.72 -44.32
C ASN A 345 13.03 -13.70 -43.35
N ARG A 346 12.24 -14.52 -42.62
CA ARG A 346 12.71 -15.48 -41.60
C ARG A 346 13.50 -14.88 -40.43
N ALA A 347 13.38 -13.57 -40.19
CA ALA A 347 13.86 -13.02 -38.93
C ALA A 347 12.95 -13.53 -37.79
N MET A 348 13.57 -13.98 -36.71
CA MET A 348 12.89 -14.55 -35.57
C MET A 348 13.12 -13.66 -34.35
N SER A 349 12.11 -13.51 -33.51
CA SER A 349 12.24 -12.81 -32.23
C SER A 349 11.53 -13.60 -31.13
N ASP A 350 12.19 -13.68 -29.99
CA ASP A 350 11.66 -14.28 -28.77
C ASP A 350 11.08 -13.18 -27.89
N PHE A 351 9.78 -13.27 -27.60
CA PHE A 351 9.01 -12.19 -27.00
C PHE A 351 8.22 -12.67 -25.78
N THR A 352 8.35 -11.90 -24.69
CA THR A 352 7.59 -12.12 -23.45
C THR A 352 6.48 -11.08 -23.32
N VAL A 353 5.25 -11.56 -23.24
CA VAL A 353 4.05 -10.77 -22.97
C VAL A 353 4.02 -10.40 -21.47
N PHE A 354 4.51 -9.21 -21.13
CA PHE A 354 4.46 -8.73 -19.75
C PHE A 354 3.04 -8.45 -19.29
N GLU A 355 2.61 -9.01 -18.15
CA GLU A 355 1.30 -8.70 -17.57
C GLU A 355 1.28 -7.29 -16.94
N ARG A 356 0.08 -6.71 -16.78
CA ARG A 356 -0.06 -5.52 -15.94
C ARG A 356 0.07 -5.96 -14.49
N ILE A 357 1.14 -5.53 -13.83
CA ILE A 357 1.38 -5.83 -12.42
C ILE A 357 0.44 -4.98 -11.58
N SER A 358 -0.44 -5.63 -10.82
CA SER A 358 -1.24 -4.95 -9.79
C SER A 358 -0.41 -4.85 -8.52
N LEU A 359 -0.11 -3.62 -8.10
CA LEU A 359 0.62 -3.31 -6.87
C LEU A 359 -0.36 -3.03 -5.73
N ALA A 360 -0.10 -3.60 -4.56
CA ALA A 360 -0.81 -3.32 -3.32
C ALA A 360 0.17 -2.82 -2.27
N TRP A 361 -0.11 -1.64 -1.71
CA TRP A 361 0.69 -1.04 -0.64
C TRP A 361 -0.07 -1.15 0.69
N SER A 362 0.62 -1.62 1.72
CA SER A 362 0.11 -1.66 3.09
C SER A 362 0.27 -0.30 3.78
N SER A 363 -0.59 -0.02 4.76
CA SER A 363 -0.47 1.14 5.65
C SER A 363 0.72 1.05 6.62
N THR A 364 1.49 -0.03 6.57
CA THR A 364 2.62 -0.34 7.46
C THR A 364 3.93 -0.59 6.73
N THR A 365 4.13 -0.02 5.53
CA THR A 365 5.36 -0.09 4.70
C THR A 365 5.66 -1.42 3.99
N SER A 366 4.67 -2.32 3.82
CA SER A 366 4.82 -3.47 2.93
C SER A 366 4.24 -3.23 1.53
N LEU A 367 4.96 -3.68 0.51
CA LEU A 367 4.55 -3.64 -0.90
C LEU A 367 4.40 -5.07 -1.40
N MET A 368 3.22 -5.42 -1.87
CA MET A 368 2.94 -6.72 -2.47
C MET A 368 2.49 -6.60 -3.92
N TRP A 369 2.93 -7.54 -4.75
CA TRP A 369 2.42 -7.64 -6.12
C TRP A 369 2.44 -9.08 -6.62
N ALA A 370 1.53 -9.38 -7.54
CA ALA A 370 1.52 -10.66 -8.24
C ALA A 370 2.11 -10.47 -9.65
N CYS A 371 2.94 -11.42 -10.07
CA CYS A 371 3.41 -11.51 -11.46
C CYS A 371 3.44 -12.99 -11.88
N GLY A 372 2.62 -13.35 -12.86
CA GLY A 372 2.41 -14.74 -13.25
C GLY A 372 1.86 -15.58 -12.09
N ARG A 373 2.55 -16.67 -11.73
CA ARG A 373 2.18 -17.55 -10.61
C ARG A 373 2.87 -17.20 -9.28
N HIS A 374 3.57 -16.08 -9.23
CA HIS A 374 4.34 -15.68 -8.06
C HIS A 374 3.70 -14.48 -7.38
N LEU A 375 3.64 -14.52 -6.04
CA LEU A 375 3.34 -13.38 -5.20
C LEU A 375 4.67 -12.90 -4.59
N TYR A 376 4.98 -11.64 -4.82
CA TYR A 376 6.14 -10.98 -4.28
C TYR A 376 5.69 -10.10 -3.11
N ASP A 377 6.44 -10.15 -2.03
CA ASP A 377 6.28 -9.30 -0.85
C ASP A 377 7.60 -8.60 -0.58
N CYS A 378 7.55 -7.28 -0.47
CA CYS A 378 8.64 -6.44 -0.03
C CYS A 378 8.19 -5.77 1.26
N ALA A 379 8.62 -6.35 2.39
CA ALA A 379 8.45 -5.77 3.70
C ALA A 379 9.79 -5.25 4.19
N GLU A 380 9.78 -4.10 4.86
CA GLU A 380 10.96 -3.55 5.52
C GLU A 380 11.33 -4.46 6.71
N GLU A 381 12.21 -5.44 6.49
CA GLU A 381 12.70 -6.32 7.56
C GLU A 381 13.68 -5.55 8.44
N GLY A 382 13.18 -5.00 9.56
CA GLY A 382 13.91 -4.77 10.83
C GLY A 382 15.38 -4.34 10.75
N GLY A 383 15.74 -3.50 9.78
CA GLY A 383 17.13 -3.33 9.35
C GLY A 383 17.82 -2.11 9.94
N SER A 384 18.54 -2.31 11.05
CA SER A 384 19.60 -1.42 11.58
C SER A 384 19.20 0.01 11.97
N ALA A 385 20.09 0.70 12.68
CA ALA A 385 19.92 2.05 13.22
C ALA A 385 19.89 3.17 12.14
N ALA A 386 19.39 2.89 10.94
CA ALA A 386 19.00 3.93 10.00
C ALA A 386 17.78 4.67 10.55
N GLU A 387 17.67 5.98 10.29
CA GLU A 387 16.57 6.80 10.81
C GLU A 387 15.22 6.20 10.39
N LYS A 388 14.52 5.59 11.36
CA LYS A 388 13.17 5.07 11.13
C LYS A 388 12.29 6.15 10.49
N ASP A 389 11.53 5.73 9.48
CA ASP A 389 10.51 6.57 8.85
C ASP A 389 9.59 7.23 9.89
N ILE A 390 9.17 8.47 9.62
CA ILE A 390 8.36 9.24 10.56
C ILE A 390 7.01 8.58 10.85
N ALA A 391 6.37 7.90 9.89
CA ALA A 391 5.13 7.19 10.10
C ALA A 391 5.31 6.04 11.10
N THR A 392 6.44 5.32 11.00
CA THR A 392 6.81 4.28 11.97
C THR A 392 7.06 4.87 13.35
N LYS A 393 7.80 5.98 13.45
CA LYS A 393 8.01 6.70 14.72
C LYS A 393 6.69 7.17 15.33
N MET A 394 5.79 7.78 14.55
CA MET A 394 4.47 8.24 15.01
C MET A 394 3.59 7.10 15.51
N ARG A 395 3.64 5.94 14.83
CA ARG A 395 2.91 4.74 15.22
C ARG A 395 3.41 4.18 16.56
N GLU A 396 4.72 4.06 16.73
CA GLU A 396 5.34 3.64 18.01
C GLU A 396 4.99 4.61 19.15
N ARG A 397 5.09 5.91 18.89
CA ARG A 397 4.69 6.98 19.82
C ARG A 397 3.23 6.87 20.23
N ALA A 398 2.31 6.61 19.28
CA ALA A 398 0.89 6.44 19.56
C ALA A 398 0.62 5.22 20.48
N GLN A 399 1.34 4.12 20.28
CA GLN A 399 1.29 2.97 21.18
C GLN A 399 1.73 3.35 22.61
N SER A 400 2.85 4.08 22.72
CA SER A 400 3.40 4.64 23.96
C SER A 400 2.56 5.77 24.58
N ARG A 401 1.40 6.12 24.01
CA ARG A 401 0.52 7.21 24.46
C ARG A 401 1.17 8.60 24.45
N TYR A 402 2.14 8.81 23.57
CA TYR A 402 2.71 10.12 23.31
C TYR A 402 1.61 11.16 23.02
N GLY A 403 1.76 12.35 23.59
CA GLY A 403 0.82 13.47 23.46
C GLY A 403 -0.38 13.41 24.39
N HIS A 404 -0.71 12.25 24.98
CA HIS A 404 -1.88 12.09 25.83
C HIS A 404 -1.66 12.50 27.30
N ASP A 405 -0.42 12.60 27.80
CA ASP A 405 -0.20 13.01 29.18
C ASP A 405 -0.55 14.50 29.36
N THR A 406 -1.69 14.73 30.00
CA THR A 406 -2.24 16.06 30.26
C THR A 406 -1.80 16.66 31.59
N VAL A 407 -1.26 15.84 32.49
CA VAL A 407 -0.95 16.25 33.87
C VAL A 407 0.54 16.56 33.97
N GLN A 408 1.38 15.64 33.53
CA GLN A 408 2.83 15.80 33.47
C GLN A 408 3.25 16.02 32.02
N VAL A 409 2.91 17.18 31.47
CA VAL A 409 3.09 17.51 30.05
C VAL A 409 4.53 17.29 29.55
N TRP A 410 5.53 17.55 30.40
CA TRP A 410 6.94 17.30 30.08
C TRP A 410 7.21 15.83 29.76
N ARG A 411 6.55 14.87 30.42
CA ARG A 411 6.78 13.42 30.27
C ARG A 411 6.57 12.91 28.85
N ASN A 412 5.82 13.64 28.02
CA ASN A 412 5.65 13.29 26.61
C ASN A 412 6.98 13.18 25.85
N HIS A 413 8.04 13.90 26.22
CA HIS A 413 9.35 13.69 25.58
C HIS A 413 9.94 12.29 25.88
N LEU A 414 9.69 11.73 27.07
CA LEU A 414 10.09 10.36 27.42
C LEU A 414 9.26 9.34 26.65
N LEU A 415 7.95 9.61 26.48
CA LEU A 415 7.06 8.77 25.67
C LEU A 415 7.41 8.78 24.17
N ALA A 416 8.15 9.80 23.72
CA ALA A 416 8.74 9.86 22.39
C ALA A 416 10.08 9.13 22.25
N GLY A 417 10.57 8.47 23.31
CA GLY A 417 11.85 7.77 23.36
C GLY A 417 12.97 8.50 24.08
N GLY A 418 12.77 9.77 24.50
CA GLY A 418 13.69 10.52 25.38
C GLY A 418 14.96 11.08 24.73
N ASN A 419 15.34 10.61 23.54
CA ASN A 419 16.63 10.94 22.91
C ASN A 419 16.60 12.20 22.02
N ASP A 420 15.42 12.73 21.70
CA ASP A 420 15.27 13.89 20.82
C ASP A 420 15.31 15.20 21.64
N PRO A 421 16.36 16.04 21.49
CA PRO A 421 16.52 17.27 22.26
C PRO A 421 15.47 18.33 21.92
N GLN A 422 14.99 18.38 20.67
CA GLN A 422 13.98 19.35 20.25
C GLN A 422 12.62 19.01 20.87
N LEU A 423 12.21 17.73 20.82
CA LEU A 423 10.99 17.28 21.49
C LEU A 423 11.07 17.48 23.00
N ARG A 424 12.23 17.18 23.61
CA ARG A 424 12.46 17.48 25.04
C ARG A 424 12.20 18.95 25.32
N SER A 425 12.85 19.85 24.60
CA SER A 425 12.70 21.29 24.81
C SER A 425 11.26 21.77 24.59
N LEU A 426 10.58 21.31 23.54
CA LEU A 426 9.16 21.60 23.24
C LEU A 426 8.25 21.24 24.42
N TRP A 427 8.31 20.00 24.91
CA TRP A 427 7.42 19.52 25.96
C TRP A 427 7.68 20.17 27.31
N TYR A 428 8.94 20.49 27.64
CA TYR A 428 9.25 21.31 28.81
C TYR A 428 8.70 22.73 28.65
N THR A 429 8.83 23.34 27.47
CA THR A 429 8.31 24.69 27.21
C THR A 429 6.79 24.73 27.37
N LEU A 430 6.07 23.76 26.80
CA LEU A 430 4.63 23.62 26.99
C LEU A 430 4.26 23.38 28.45
N HIS A 431 5.05 22.60 29.19
CA HIS A 431 4.84 22.39 30.62
C HIS A 431 4.94 23.70 31.42
N TYR A 432 5.96 24.53 31.14
CA TYR A 432 6.11 25.83 31.79
C TYR A 432 4.98 26.80 31.41
N ILE A 433 4.64 26.92 30.12
CA ILE A 433 3.53 27.75 29.64
C ILE A 433 2.23 27.39 30.39
N LEU A 434 1.90 26.09 30.49
CA LEU A 434 0.66 25.64 31.14
C LEU A 434 0.68 25.77 32.65
N ASN A 435 1.83 25.51 33.30
CA ASN A 435 1.94 25.63 34.76
C ASN A 435 1.89 27.07 35.25
N TYR A 436 2.42 28.04 34.49
CA TYR A 436 2.46 29.44 34.90
C TYR A 436 1.21 30.24 34.47
N SER A 437 0.37 29.68 33.61
CA SER A 437 -0.92 30.28 33.17
C SER A 437 -1.91 30.65 34.29
N PRO A 438 -2.14 29.82 35.33
CA PRO A 438 -3.23 30.07 36.30
C PRO A 438 -2.95 31.20 37.31
N ASP A 439 -1.68 31.54 37.60
CA ASP A 439 -1.35 32.55 38.63
C ASP A 439 -1.58 34.01 38.17
N LEU A 440 -1.68 34.25 36.85
CA LEU A 440 -1.84 35.60 36.28
C LEU A 440 -3.29 35.92 35.87
N GLU A 441 -4.13 34.91 35.61
CA GLU A 441 -5.57 35.10 35.35
C GLU A 441 -6.31 35.69 36.56
N GLN A 442 -5.86 35.43 37.79
CA GLN A 442 -6.41 36.07 39.00
C GLN A 442 -6.00 37.53 39.17
N ARG A 443 -4.92 38.00 38.52
CA ARG A 443 -4.43 39.39 38.65
C ARG A 443 -4.91 40.32 37.54
N GLN A 444 -5.36 39.80 36.39
CA GLN A 444 -5.84 40.61 35.27
C GLN A 444 -7.34 40.40 35.01
N GLN A 445 -8.17 41.08 35.79
CA GLN A 445 -9.57 41.35 35.41
C GLN A 445 -9.60 42.44 34.34
N GLY A 446 -9.29 42.05 33.10
CA GLY A 446 -9.37 42.87 31.91
C GLY A 446 -9.16 42.04 30.65
N ASN A 447 -9.80 42.41 29.54
CA ASN A 447 -9.89 41.71 28.25
C ASN A 447 -8.54 41.47 27.49
N LYS A 448 -7.40 41.39 28.17
CA LYS A 448 -6.09 41.10 27.56
C LYS A 448 -5.86 39.58 27.58
N GLN A 449 -5.67 39.01 26.39
CA GLN A 449 -5.23 37.62 26.22
C GLN A 449 -4.00 37.33 27.11
N SER A 450 -3.99 36.17 27.78
CA SER A 450 -2.87 35.77 28.65
C SER A 450 -1.56 35.80 27.88
N LEU A 451 -0.68 36.75 28.26
CA LEU A 451 0.63 37.00 27.64
C LEU A 451 1.52 35.74 27.61
N ILE A 452 1.24 34.74 28.44
CA ILE A 452 2.05 33.53 28.58
C ILE A 452 1.95 32.63 27.34
N TYR A 453 0.80 32.57 26.68
CA TYR A 453 0.64 31.81 25.42
C TYR A 453 1.21 32.54 24.21
N SER A 454 1.53 33.83 24.36
CA SER A 454 1.99 34.68 23.25
C SER A 454 3.48 34.51 22.89
N GLY A 455 4.25 33.81 23.73
CA GLY A 455 5.68 33.58 23.54
C GLY A 455 6.56 34.78 23.91
N ILE A 456 7.86 34.53 24.10
CA ILE A 456 8.82 35.55 24.56
C ILE A 456 8.90 36.74 23.60
N LYS A 457 8.70 36.55 22.29
CA LYS A 457 8.68 37.62 21.30
C LYS A 457 7.66 38.71 21.65
N ASN A 458 6.46 38.32 22.07
CA ASN A 458 5.41 39.27 22.41
C ASN A 458 5.58 39.82 23.84
N ILE A 459 6.05 39.00 24.79
CA ILE A 459 6.35 39.42 26.17
C ILE A 459 7.37 40.56 26.18
N VAL A 460 8.47 40.42 25.45
CA VAL A 460 9.54 41.41 25.39
C VAL A 460 9.08 42.69 24.67
N LYS A 461 8.20 42.60 23.65
CA LYS A 461 7.66 43.80 22.98
C LYS A 461 6.79 44.66 23.89
N SER A 462 6.21 44.07 24.94
CA SER A 462 5.43 44.80 25.94
C SER A 462 6.26 45.36 27.10
N SER A 463 7.58 45.18 27.12
CA SER A 463 8.41 45.62 28.26
C SER A 463 8.41 47.14 28.41
N SER A 464 8.04 47.62 29.60
CA SER A 464 8.13 49.04 29.98
C SER A 464 8.72 49.17 31.38
N GLY A 465 9.55 50.18 31.61
CA GLY A 465 10.12 50.44 32.95
C GLY A 465 11.32 49.57 33.34
N THR A 466 12.18 49.21 32.37
CA THR A 466 13.42 48.47 32.63
C THR A 466 14.36 49.22 33.57
N THR A 467 14.89 48.53 34.57
CA THR A 467 15.98 49.02 35.43
C THR A 467 17.32 48.42 35.02
N GLU A 468 18.33 49.27 34.83
CA GLU A 468 19.72 48.84 34.67
C GLU A 468 20.36 48.71 36.06
N ILE A 469 20.86 47.52 36.37
CA ILE A 469 21.55 47.22 37.62
C ILE A 469 22.97 46.76 37.27
N ARG A 470 23.96 47.49 37.76
CA ARG A 470 25.37 47.12 37.64
C ARG A 470 25.74 46.20 38.79
N ARG A 471 26.21 45.00 38.46
CA ARG A 471 26.61 43.98 39.44
C ARG A 471 28.07 43.60 39.25
N CYS A 472 28.76 43.40 40.37
CA CYS A 472 30.12 42.87 40.40
C CYS A 472 30.12 41.35 40.52
N TRP A 473 31.21 40.72 40.07
CA TRP A 473 31.42 39.29 40.20
C TRP A 473 31.44 38.88 41.67
N LYS A 474 30.56 37.95 42.05
CA LYS A 474 30.59 37.34 43.39
C LYS A 474 31.90 36.58 43.56
N GLY A 475 32.79 37.15 44.35
CA GLY A 475 34.07 36.55 44.70
C GLY A 475 35.33 37.16 44.09
N SER A 476 35.21 38.28 43.35
CA SER A 476 36.32 39.15 42.96
C SER A 476 36.38 40.37 43.87
N GLU A 477 37.58 40.80 44.29
CA GLU A 477 37.76 41.96 45.19
C GLU A 477 37.70 43.32 44.47
N ARG A 478 37.55 43.33 43.13
CA ARG A 478 37.45 44.57 42.33
C ARG A 478 36.07 44.73 41.71
N PRO A 479 35.53 45.97 41.62
CA PRO A 479 34.23 46.20 41.03
C PRO A 479 34.32 46.06 39.50
N ALA A 480 33.94 44.91 38.96
CA ALA A 480 33.62 44.80 37.55
C ALA A 480 32.23 45.39 37.31
N ASP A 481 32.07 46.09 36.20
CA ASP A 481 30.91 46.92 35.87
C ASP A 481 30.06 46.25 34.79
N VAL A 482 29.43 45.12 35.13
CA VAL A 482 28.57 44.38 34.18
C VAL A 482 27.12 44.83 34.35
N ALA A 483 26.56 45.44 33.31
CA ALA A 483 25.16 45.87 33.28
C ALA A 483 24.21 44.67 33.10
N GLN A 484 23.26 44.51 34.02
CA GLN A 484 22.11 43.63 33.89
C GLN A 484 20.82 44.44 33.81
N TYR A 485 19.85 43.97 33.04
CA TYR A 485 18.55 44.62 32.86
C TYR A 485 17.44 43.79 33.52
N GLN A 486 16.55 44.46 34.25
CA GLN A 486 15.43 43.82 34.95
C GLN A 486 14.10 44.50 34.64
N SER A 487 13.07 43.70 34.39
CA SER A 487 11.67 44.10 34.30
C SER A 487 10.77 42.90 34.64
N GLU A 488 9.48 43.12 34.84
CA GLU A 488 8.51 42.03 35.03
C GLU A 488 8.46 41.10 33.81
N GLU A 489 8.53 41.66 32.60
CA GLU A 489 8.52 40.89 31.34
C GLU A 489 9.78 40.03 31.19
N ARG A 490 10.95 40.56 31.55
CA ARG A 490 12.22 39.80 31.56
C ARG A 490 12.18 38.69 32.61
N SER A 491 11.65 38.97 33.80
CA SER A 491 11.48 37.97 34.86
C SER A 491 10.54 36.84 34.43
N LEU A 492 9.46 37.18 33.72
CA LEU A 492 8.56 36.19 33.12
C LEU A 492 9.27 35.37 32.03
N ALA A 493 10.05 36.00 31.15
CA ALA A 493 10.84 35.31 30.13
C ALA A 493 11.86 34.34 30.74
N LEU A 494 12.57 34.75 31.80
CA LEU A 494 13.51 33.89 32.53
C LEU A 494 12.81 32.70 33.21
N ARG A 495 11.60 32.91 33.74
CA ARG A 495 10.76 31.82 34.29
C ARG A 495 10.32 30.84 33.20
N LEU A 496 9.96 31.33 32.01
CA LEU A 496 9.63 30.47 30.85
C LEU A 496 10.85 29.69 30.32
N CYS A 497 12.05 30.26 30.43
CA CYS A 497 13.31 29.55 30.13
C CYS A 497 13.64 28.47 31.18
N GLY A 498 12.93 28.45 32.32
CA GLY A 498 13.13 27.51 33.42
C GLY A 498 14.27 27.88 34.38
N TRP A 499 14.86 29.08 34.24
CA TRP A 499 15.97 29.52 35.10
C TRP A 499 15.52 29.89 36.51
N ILE A 500 14.31 30.43 36.68
CA ILE A 500 13.82 30.93 37.98
C ILE A 500 12.51 30.23 38.35
N GLY A 501 12.34 29.89 39.63
CA GLY A 501 11.14 29.26 40.18
C GLY A 501 9.94 30.20 40.40
N ARG A 502 8.91 29.71 41.13
CA ARG A 502 7.80 30.55 41.60
C ARG A 502 8.21 31.29 42.87
N GLY A 503 8.07 32.61 42.90
CA GLY A 503 8.32 33.44 44.08
C GLY A 503 8.76 34.87 43.70
N PRO A 504 8.85 35.78 44.69
CA PRO A 504 9.39 37.13 44.49
C PRO A 504 10.92 37.14 44.40
N ASP A 505 11.61 36.13 44.95
CA ASP A 505 13.06 36.04 44.96
C ASP A 505 13.58 35.31 43.71
N VAL A 506 14.50 35.97 43.00
CA VAL A 506 15.24 35.40 41.87
C VAL A 506 16.36 34.50 42.40
N ASP A 507 16.03 33.23 42.70
CA ASP A 507 17.01 32.20 43.06
C ASP A 507 17.20 31.19 41.92
N ILE A 508 18.44 31.14 41.41
CA ILE A 508 18.90 30.27 40.32
C ILE A 508 19.44 28.93 40.85
N GLU A 509 19.75 28.84 42.14
CA GLU A 509 20.41 27.67 42.74
C GLU A 509 19.63 26.35 42.58
N PRO A 510 18.27 26.31 42.68
CA PRO A 510 17.51 25.09 42.42
C PRO A 510 17.70 24.56 41.00
N PHE A 511 17.76 25.47 40.02
CA PHE A 511 17.98 25.13 38.62
C PHE A 511 19.40 24.60 38.40
N LEU A 512 20.42 25.25 38.96
CA LEU A 512 21.80 24.75 38.91
C LEU A 512 21.93 23.35 39.51
N LYS A 513 21.29 23.08 40.66
CA LYS A 513 21.27 21.76 41.28
C LYS A 513 20.58 20.70 40.40
N SER A 514 19.51 21.05 39.70
CA SER A 514 18.88 20.11 38.76
C SER A 514 19.80 19.74 37.59
N LEU A 515 20.56 20.70 37.06
CA LEU A 515 21.52 20.42 36.00
C LEU A 515 22.70 19.57 36.49
N GLU A 516 23.19 19.82 37.71
CA GLU A 516 24.19 18.96 38.36
C GLU A 516 23.68 17.52 38.53
N GLN A 517 22.41 17.34 38.92
CA GLN A 517 21.78 16.02 39.05
C GLN A 517 21.62 15.29 37.70
N GLU A 518 21.33 16.03 36.63
CA GLU A 518 21.26 15.49 35.26
C GLU A 518 22.66 15.23 34.65
N GLY A 519 23.75 15.66 35.31
CA GLY A 519 25.12 15.52 34.83
C GLY A 519 25.52 16.55 33.77
N GLU A 520 24.75 17.62 33.60
CA GLU A 520 24.96 18.71 32.63
C GLU A 520 25.90 19.79 33.21
N TRP A 521 27.13 19.39 33.56
CA TRP A 521 28.07 20.21 34.32
C TRP A 521 28.49 21.49 33.60
N GLU A 522 28.73 21.43 32.30
CA GLU A 522 29.16 22.57 31.48
C GLU A 522 28.07 23.63 31.39
N ARG A 523 26.84 23.17 31.17
CA ARG A 523 25.65 24.01 31.12
C ARG A 523 25.41 24.68 32.47
N ALA A 524 25.46 23.92 33.56
CA ALA A 524 25.32 24.44 34.92
C ALA A 524 26.38 25.50 35.25
N ALA A 525 27.65 25.23 34.92
CA ALA A 525 28.75 26.17 35.17
C ALA A 525 28.59 27.46 34.35
N SER A 526 28.15 27.36 33.09
CA SER A 526 27.90 28.53 32.23
C SER A 526 26.74 29.37 32.77
N VAL A 527 25.64 28.75 33.20
CA VAL A 527 24.50 29.46 33.80
C VAL A 527 24.91 30.16 35.10
N ALA A 528 25.71 29.51 35.95
CA ALA A 528 26.26 30.15 37.16
C ALA A 528 27.14 31.37 36.82
N LEU A 529 27.97 31.25 35.79
CA LEU A 529 28.81 32.34 35.29
C LEU A 529 27.98 33.50 34.74
N PHE A 530 26.93 33.22 33.97
CA PHE A 530 26.00 34.24 33.46
C PHE A 530 25.25 34.98 34.58
N ASN A 531 25.11 34.36 35.75
CA ASN A 531 24.58 35.00 36.96
C ASN A 531 25.66 35.72 37.79
N LEU A 532 26.85 35.95 37.21
CA LEU A 532 27.99 36.65 37.79
C LEU A 532 28.59 35.97 39.04
N ASP A 533 28.47 34.64 39.13
CA ASP A 533 29.03 33.84 40.22
C ASP A 533 30.15 32.91 39.72
N ILE A 534 31.35 33.48 39.51
CA ILE A 534 32.55 32.74 39.08
C ILE A 534 32.91 31.65 40.09
N ARG A 535 32.76 31.91 41.40
CA ARG A 535 33.08 30.93 42.43
C ARG A 535 32.19 29.70 42.32
N ARG A 536 30.88 29.89 42.15
CA ARG A 536 29.94 28.78 41.95
C ARG A 536 30.23 28.04 40.65
N ALA A 537 30.55 28.74 39.56
CA ALA A 537 30.93 28.10 38.29
C ALA A 537 32.17 27.19 38.45
N ILE A 538 33.23 27.66 39.11
CA ILE A 538 34.43 26.86 39.40
C ILE A 538 34.10 25.63 40.26
N GLN A 539 33.24 25.79 41.29
CA GLN A 539 32.80 24.66 42.12
C GLN A 539 32.06 23.59 41.31
N ILE A 540 31.20 24.00 40.37
CA ILE A 540 30.46 23.08 39.49
C ILE A 540 31.43 22.31 38.59
N LEU A 541 32.38 23.02 37.97
CA LEU A 541 33.37 22.40 37.08
C LEU A 541 34.26 21.40 37.82
N ASN A 542 34.74 21.74 39.01
CA ASN A 542 35.57 20.84 39.83
C ASN A 542 34.79 19.59 40.28
N LYS A 543 33.52 19.74 40.65
CA LYS A 543 32.63 18.60 40.96
C LYS A 543 32.43 17.71 39.73
N GLY A 544 32.14 18.30 38.58
CA GLY A 544 31.95 17.58 37.31
C GLY A 544 33.21 16.83 36.87
N ALA A 545 34.39 17.44 37.00
CA ALA A 545 35.67 16.80 36.72
C ALA A 545 35.97 15.62 37.65
N SER A 546 35.46 15.65 38.88
CA SER A 546 35.64 14.59 39.89
C SER A 546 34.57 13.49 39.81
N SER A 547 33.59 13.62 38.90
CA SER A 547 32.52 12.64 38.68
C SER A 547 33.03 11.42 37.89
N GLU A 548 32.34 10.27 37.98
CA GLU A 548 32.70 9.03 37.26
C GLU A 548 32.78 9.20 35.73
N LYS A 549 32.08 10.19 35.16
CA LYS A 549 32.12 10.57 33.73
C LYS A 549 32.87 11.89 33.48
N GLY A 550 33.79 12.26 34.37
CA GLY A 550 34.45 13.57 34.37
C GLY A 550 35.30 13.82 33.12
N ASP A 551 35.16 15.03 32.56
CA ASP A 551 35.97 15.52 31.45
C ASP A 551 37.10 16.40 31.98
N LEU A 552 38.35 16.07 31.63
CA LEU A 552 39.55 16.83 32.03
C LEU A 552 39.49 18.29 31.56
N ASN A 553 38.78 18.58 30.47
CA ASN A 553 38.57 19.95 30.00
C ASN A 553 37.85 20.83 31.04
N LEU A 554 37.04 20.25 31.93
CA LEU A 554 36.35 21.00 32.99
C LEU A 554 37.35 21.61 33.99
N ASN A 555 38.40 20.86 34.36
CA ASN A 555 39.46 21.36 35.25
C ASN A 555 40.29 22.46 34.57
N VAL A 556 40.59 22.31 33.27
CA VAL A 556 41.30 23.32 32.49
C VAL A 556 40.53 24.63 32.47
N VAL A 557 39.21 24.57 32.24
CA VAL A 557 38.33 25.75 32.28
C VAL A 557 38.24 26.31 33.70
N ALA A 558 38.09 25.48 34.74
CA ALA A 558 38.05 25.93 36.13
C ALA A 558 39.32 26.69 36.54
N MET A 559 40.49 26.21 36.09
CA MET A 559 41.78 26.87 36.29
C MET A 559 41.87 28.20 35.52
N ALA A 560 41.35 28.25 34.29
CA ALA A 560 41.33 29.49 33.53
C ALA A 560 40.38 30.54 34.16
N LEU A 561 39.24 30.11 34.70
CA LEU A 561 38.28 30.99 35.40
C LEU A 561 38.84 31.57 36.70
N SER A 562 39.66 30.82 37.44
CA SER A 562 40.28 31.33 38.68
C SER A 562 41.32 32.44 38.40
N GLY A 563 41.92 32.44 37.21
CA GLY A 563 42.85 33.45 36.73
C GLY A 563 42.20 34.64 35.99
N TYR A 564 40.88 34.76 36.01
CA TYR A 564 40.17 35.85 35.29
C TYR A 564 40.64 37.24 35.75
N THR A 565 40.95 38.09 34.77
CA THR A 565 41.31 39.49 34.97
C THR A 565 40.55 40.38 33.99
N ASP A 566 40.12 41.56 34.44
CA ASP A 566 39.37 42.51 33.59
C ASP A 566 40.29 43.30 32.63
N GLU A 567 41.62 43.16 32.78
CA GLU A 567 42.60 43.85 31.95
C GLU A 567 42.48 43.46 30.47
N LYS A 568 42.31 44.48 29.61
CA LYS A 568 42.04 44.30 28.17
C LYS A 568 43.23 43.76 27.37
N SER A 569 44.46 43.98 27.86
CA SER A 569 45.71 43.55 27.21
C SER A 569 46.41 42.41 27.97
N SER A 570 45.68 41.59 28.71
CA SER A 570 46.27 40.51 29.50
C SER A 570 46.58 39.29 28.63
N LEU A 571 47.72 38.64 28.89
CA LEU A 571 48.08 37.32 28.34
C LEU A 571 46.95 36.29 28.52
N TRP A 572 46.15 36.46 29.58
CA TRP A 572 44.97 35.65 29.85
C TRP A 572 43.93 35.71 28.70
N ARG A 573 43.63 36.89 28.15
CA ARG A 573 42.66 37.02 27.03
C ARG A 573 43.15 36.33 25.75
N GLU A 574 44.45 36.41 25.46
CA GLU A 574 45.07 35.70 24.33
C GLU A 574 44.98 34.17 24.52
N MET A 575 45.31 33.69 25.71
CA MET A 575 45.18 32.27 26.06
C MET A 575 43.73 31.78 25.98
N CYS A 576 42.76 32.54 26.49
CA CYS A 576 41.35 32.20 26.38
C CYS A 576 40.85 32.14 24.94
N SER A 577 41.37 33.02 24.07
CA SER A 577 41.05 33.00 22.63
C SER A 577 41.57 31.73 21.95
N SER A 578 42.78 31.28 22.31
CA SER A 578 43.35 30.01 21.81
C SER A 578 42.60 28.79 22.37
N LEU A 579 42.30 28.77 23.67
CA LEU A 579 41.57 27.66 24.32
C LEU A 579 40.16 27.52 23.76
N ARG A 580 39.49 28.62 23.43
CA ARG A 580 38.15 28.61 22.81
C ARG A 580 38.13 27.84 21.49
N LEU A 581 39.20 27.88 20.70
CA LEU A 581 39.31 27.13 19.44
C LEU A 581 39.55 25.62 19.64
N GLN A 582 40.09 25.24 20.80
CA GLN A 582 40.41 23.84 21.13
C GLN A 582 39.25 23.12 21.82
N LEU A 583 38.32 23.87 22.43
CA LEU A 583 37.15 23.32 23.11
C LEU A 583 36.06 22.91 22.12
N GLN A 584 35.59 21.66 22.25
CA GLN A 584 34.50 21.14 21.42
C GLN A 584 33.12 21.44 22.02
N LYS A 585 33.02 21.56 23.35
CA LYS A 585 31.74 21.73 24.07
C LYS A 585 31.29 23.21 24.05
N PRO A 586 30.08 23.51 23.55
CA PRO A 586 29.65 24.88 23.29
C PRO A 586 29.55 25.73 24.56
N TYR A 587 29.05 25.15 25.66
CA TYR A 587 28.92 25.83 26.94
C TYR A 587 30.28 26.29 27.50
N LEU A 588 31.33 25.49 27.39
CA LEU A 588 32.67 25.89 27.81
C LEU A 588 33.23 27.02 26.93
N CYS A 589 32.99 26.98 25.62
CA CYS A 589 33.42 28.04 24.71
C CYS A 589 32.75 29.38 25.02
N VAL A 590 31.46 29.38 25.36
CA VAL A 590 30.74 30.62 25.65
C VAL A 590 31.08 31.21 27.02
N MET A 591 31.59 30.42 27.97
CA MET A 591 32.14 30.98 29.21
C MET A 591 33.31 31.93 28.91
N PHE A 592 34.24 31.51 28.04
CA PHE A 592 35.33 32.39 27.59
C PHE A 592 34.84 33.54 26.71
N ALA A 593 33.90 33.27 25.80
CA ALA A 593 33.31 34.32 24.98
C ALA A 593 32.67 35.42 25.83
N PHE A 594 31.98 35.05 26.91
CA PHE A 594 31.37 36.01 27.83
C PHE A 594 32.43 36.81 28.60
N LEU A 595 33.45 36.16 29.17
CA LEU A 595 34.49 36.87 29.93
C LEU A 595 35.39 37.77 29.07
N THR A 596 35.54 37.45 27.80
CA THR A 596 36.35 38.23 26.84
C THR A 596 35.52 39.26 26.06
N SER A 597 34.19 39.22 26.15
CA SER A 597 33.29 40.13 25.45
C SER A 597 33.40 41.58 25.95
N GLU A 598 33.12 42.52 25.04
CA GLU A 598 32.99 43.93 25.39
C GLU A 598 31.56 44.22 25.90
N PRO A 599 31.37 45.15 26.85
CA PRO A 599 30.04 45.53 27.31
C PRO A 599 29.13 45.90 26.13
N ALA A 600 27.90 45.36 26.13
CA ALA A 600 26.90 45.50 25.08
C ALA A 600 27.19 44.80 23.73
N ASN A 601 28.30 44.05 23.61
CA ASN A 601 28.58 43.19 22.47
C ASN A 601 28.75 41.73 22.90
N TYR A 602 27.65 40.97 22.85
CA TYR A 602 27.62 39.57 23.28
C TYR A 602 27.35 38.59 22.12
N ASP A 603 27.62 38.98 20.88
CA ASP A 603 27.30 38.20 19.67
C ASP A 603 27.90 36.78 19.71
N ALA A 604 29.11 36.65 20.27
CA ALA A 604 29.81 35.38 20.41
C ALA A 604 29.10 34.36 21.33
N VAL A 605 28.25 34.83 22.25
CA VAL A 605 27.39 34.00 23.11
C VAL A 605 26.01 33.84 22.47
N LEU A 606 25.43 34.95 21.99
CA LEU A 606 24.07 35.00 21.45
C LEU A 606 23.90 34.22 20.14
N TYR A 607 24.94 34.07 19.32
CA TYR A 607 24.87 33.38 18.03
C TYR A 607 25.59 32.02 17.99
N GLU A 608 25.98 31.46 19.15
CA GLU A 608 26.43 30.06 19.21
C GLU A 608 25.22 29.11 19.05
N SER A 609 25.04 28.59 17.84
CA SER A 609 23.87 27.80 17.45
C SER A 609 23.75 26.45 18.18
N ARG A 610 24.85 25.93 18.73
CA ARG A 610 24.87 24.67 19.50
C ARG A 610 24.45 24.83 20.97
N MET A 611 24.27 26.06 21.46
CA MET A 611 23.66 26.30 22.76
C MET A 611 22.14 26.16 22.68
N ALA A 612 21.53 25.69 23.78
CA ALA A 612 20.07 25.61 23.87
C ALA A 612 19.45 27.01 23.73
N VAL A 613 18.37 27.09 22.95
CA VAL A 613 17.72 28.37 22.62
C VAL A 613 17.25 29.07 23.89
N ARG A 614 16.73 28.31 24.86
CA ARG A 614 16.32 28.83 26.17
C ARG A 614 17.43 29.57 26.92
N ASP A 615 18.67 29.09 26.85
CA ASP A 615 19.78 29.70 27.60
C ASP A 615 20.30 30.94 26.87
N ARG A 616 20.30 30.91 25.53
CA ARG A 616 20.58 32.10 24.71
C ARG A 616 19.55 33.21 24.95
N VAL A 617 18.27 32.84 25.06
CA VAL A 617 17.18 33.78 25.34
C VAL A 617 17.24 34.32 26.76
N ALA A 618 17.51 33.46 27.76
CA ALA A 618 17.70 33.88 29.14
C ALA A 618 18.89 34.85 29.27
N PHE A 619 20.03 34.52 28.65
CA PHE A 619 21.20 35.40 28.58
C PHE A 619 20.84 36.76 27.94
N ALA A 620 20.16 36.75 26.79
CA ALA A 620 19.71 37.96 26.13
C ALA A 620 18.82 38.82 27.04
N CYS A 621 17.89 38.21 27.76
CA CYS A 621 17.00 38.91 28.69
C CYS A 621 17.78 39.61 29.81
N MET A 622 18.90 39.04 30.27
CA MET A 622 19.71 39.64 31.34
C MET A 622 20.62 40.77 30.84
N PHE A 623 21.20 40.66 29.65
CA PHE A 623 22.33 41.52 29.24
C PHE A 623 22.06 42.46 28.07
N LEU A 624 20.98 42.27 27.31
CA LEU A 624 20.63 43.17 26.21
C LEU A 624 19.71 44.29 26.68
N ASN A 625 20.00 45.51 26.24
CA ASN A 625 19.14 46.67 26.48
C ASN A 625 17.83 46.59 25.67
N ASP A 626 16.90 47.51 25.94
CA ASP A 626 15.55 47.51 25.37
C ASP A 626 15.51 47.74 23.85
N ASN A 627 16.59 48.25 23.25
CA ASN A 627 16.69 48.40 21.79
C ASN A 627 17.23 47.12 21.12
N GLN A 628 18.18 46.44 21.78
CA GLN A 628 18.84 45.24 21.27
C GLN A 628 17.98 43.98 21.46
N LEU A 629 17.33 43.84 22.62
CA LEU A 629 16.61 42.62 22.98
C LEU A 629 15.47 42.27 22.01
N PRO A 630 14.53 43.18 21.66
CA PRO A 630 13.47 42.86 20.71
C PRO A 630 14.01 42.50 19.32
N ARG A 631 15.07 43.19 18.85
CA ARG A 631 15.70 42.92 17.54
C ARG A 631 16.33 41.54 17.50
N TYR A 632 17.04 41.16 18.56
CA TYR A 632 17.63 39.82 18.69
C TYR A 632 16.55 38.74 18.71
N ILE A 633 15.50 38.93 19.53
CA ILE A 633 14.40 37.97 19.65
C ILE A 633 13.62 37.82 18.34
N ASP A 634 13.35 38.92 17.61
CA ASP A 634 12.70 38.87 16.31
C ASP A 634 13.57 38.10 15.28
N LYS A 635 14.88 38.37 15.23
CA LYS A 635 15.81 37.66 14.34
C LYS A 635 15.86 36.17 14.66
N LEU A 636 16.06 35.82 15.93
CA LEU A 636 16.08 34.42 16.38
C LEU A 636 14.75 33.71 16.11
N THR A 637 13.62 34.40 16.28
CA THR A 637 12.31 33.81 15.97
C THR A 637 12.21 33.43 14.50
N ASN A 638 12.66 34.30 13.58
CA ASN A 638 12.62 34.01 12.15
C ASN A 638 13.57 32.86 11.79
N GLU A 639 14.79 32.84 12.34
CA GLU A 639 15.74 31.72 12.14
C GLU A 639 15.12 30.38 12.58
N MET A 640 14.45 30.35 13.73
CA MET A 640 13.80 29.14 14.26
C MET A 640 12.61 28.72 13.41
N LYS A 641 11.80 29.68 12.93
CA LYS A 641 10.67 29.43 12.01
C LYS A 641 11.17 28.81 10.71
N GLU A 642 12.13 29.44 10.04
CA GLU A 642 12.69 28.96 8.77
C GLU A 642 13.32 27.57 8.90
N ALA A 643 13.99 27.30 10.02
CA ALA A 643 14.57 25.99 10.32
C ALA A 643 13.53 24.92 10.69
N GLY A 644 12.30 25.29 11.08
CA GLY A 644 11.32 24.36 11.64
C GLY A 644 11.78 23.74 12.97
N ASN A 645 12.57 24.46 13.75
CA ASN A 645 13.16 23.95 14.99
C ASN A 645 12.21 24.15 16.19
N LEU A 646 11.79 23.05 16.82
CA LEU A 646 10.73 23.04 17.83
C LEU A 646 11.07 23.82 19.11
N GLU A 647 12.35 24.10 19.40
CA GLU A 647 12.72 24.99 20.49
C GLU A 647 12.18 26.42 20.31
N GLY A 648 11.90 26.81 19.07
CA GLY A 648 11.33 28.10 18.70
C GLY A 648 9.95 28.36 19.31
N ILE A 649 9.25 27.32 19.79
CA ILE A 649 7.95 27.46 20.43
C ILE A 649 8.01 28.38 21.68
N LEU A 650 9.18 28.45 22.32
CA LEU A 650 9.46 29.36 23.44
C LEU A 650 9.32 30.83 23.01
N LEU A 651 9.72 31.14 21.78
CA LEU A 651 9.71 32.49 21.23
C LEU A 651 8.35 32.85 20.63
N THR A 652 7.79 31.93 19.83
CA THR A 652 6.54 32.15 19.09
C THR A 652 5.29 31.99 19.95
N GLY A 653 5.39 31.18 21.01
CA GLY A 653 4.22 30.73 21.76
C GLY A 653 3.25 29.90 20.91
N LEU A 654 2.05 29.67 21.44
CA LEU A 654 0.94 29.02 20.75
C LEU A 654 0.10 30.06 19.99
N THR A 655 0.77 30.79 19.11
CA THR A 655 0.21 31.87 18.28
C THR A 655 0.30 31.53 16.80
N LYS A 656 -0.12 32.44 15.90
CA LYS A 656 0.08 32.29 14.45
C LYS A 656 1.55 32.09 14.07
N ASP A 657 2.48 32.74 14.74
CA ASP A 657 3.92 32.51 14.54
C ASP A 657 4.32 31.08 14.93
N GLY A 658 3.65 30.50 15.94
CA GLY A 658 3.85 29.12 16.36
C GLY A 658 3.27 28.12 15.35
N VAL A 659 2.17 28.47 14.68
CA VAL A 659 1.63 27.68 13.56
C VAL A 659 2.62 27.70 12.39
N ASP A 660 3.19 28.85 12.04
CA ASP A 660 4.18 28.97 10.97
C ASP A 660 5.47 28.17 11.26
N LEU A 661 5.94 28.19 12.52
CA LEU A 661 7.05 27.36 12.98
C LEU A 661 6.73 25.87 12.79
N MET A 662 5.52 25.47 13.19
CA MET A 662 5.12 24.08 13.16
C MET A 662 4.82 23.57 11.75
N GLU A 663 4.33 24.43 10.85
CA GLU A 663 4.22 24.13 9.41
C GLU A 663 5.61 23.83 8.84
N SER A 664 6.59 24.72 9.08
CA SER A 664 7.97 24.50 8.60
C SER A 664 8.59 23.23 9.17
N HIS A 665 8.20 22.82 10.38
CA HIS A 665 8.59 21.53 10.96
C HIS A 665 7.93 20.36 10.23
N VAL A 666 6.60 20.40 10.05
CA VAL A 666 5.82 19.34 9.38
C VAL A 666 6.25 19.19 7.92
N ASP A 667 6.53 20.27 7.20
CA ASP A 667 7.00 20.23 5.81
C ASP A 667 8.35 19.51 5.66
N ARG A 668 9.20 19.57 6.70
CA ARG A 668 10.52 18.93 6.72
C ARG A 668 10.46 17.49 7.23
N THR A 669 9.60 17.20 8.20
CA THR A 669 9.62 15.93 8.94
C THR A 669 8.42 15.03 8.70
N GLY A 670 7.27 15.58 8.31
CA GLY A 670 5.98 14.88 8.26
C GLY A 670 5.35 14.59 9.63
N ASP A 671 5.90 15.12 10.74
CA ASP A 671 5.42 14.84 12.11
C ASP A 671 4.12 15.59 12.47
N VAL A 672 3.03 15.19 11.82
CA VAL A 672 1.69 15.73 12.08
C VAL A 672 1.18 15.38 13.48
N GLN A 673 1.71 14.32 14.11
CA GLN A 673 1.34 13.91 15.46
C GLN A 673 1.80 14.94 16.50
N THR A 674 3.08 15.30 16.51
CA THR A 674 3.63 16.30 17.42
C THR A 674 2.92 17.65 17.21
N ALA A 675 2.80 18.09 15.96
CA ALA A 675 2.10 19.32 15.60
C ALA A 675 0.67 19.37 16.16
N SER A 676 -0.11 18.30 15.94
CA SER A 676 -1.49 18.19 16.41
C SER A 676 -1.60 18.29 17.93
N PHE A 677 -0.80 17.52 18.67
CA PHE A 677 -0.86 17.55 20.13
C PHE A 677 -0.38 18.88 20.70
N SER A 678 0.71 19.45 20.18
CA SER A 678 1.23 20.73 20.65
C SER A 678 0.21 21.86 20.46
N MET A 679 -0.43 21.94 19.30
CA MET A 679 -1.43 22.97 19.05
C MET A 679 -2.73 22.77 19.85
N LEU A 680 -3.12 21.54 20.18
CA LEU A 680 -4.27 21.31 21.07
C LEU A 680 -3.98 21.69 22.53
N ARG A 681 -2.72 21.72 22.98
CA ARG A 681 -2.41 21.80 24.42
C ARG A 681 -2.64 23.13 25.10
N GLY A 682 -2.73 24.24 24.36
CA GLY A 682 -2.88 25.58 24.98
C GLY A 682 -3.17 26.71 23.99
N SER A 683 -3.60 26.39 22.78
CA SER A 683 -3.88 27.40 21.76
C SER A 683 -5.19 28.14 22.04
N THR A 684 -5.25 29.43 21.69
CA THR A 684 -6.52 30.15 21.65
C THR A 684 -7.48 29.49 20.66
N ALA A 685 -8.78 29.70 20.84
CA ALA A 685 -9.79 29.17 19.93
C ALA A 685 -9.57 29.59 18.46
N GLU A 686 -8.85 30.68 18.21
CA GLU A 686 -8.47 31.13 16.88
C GLU A 686 -7.39 30.26 16.24
N VAL A 687 -6.34 29.90 16.99
CA VAL A 687 -5.23 29.08 16.48
C VAL A 687 -5.69 27.64 16.24
N VAL A 688 -6.54 27.09 17.10
CA VAL A 688 -7.12 25.75 16.87
C VAL A 688 -7.93 25.72 15.58
N LYS A 689 -8.60 26.82 15.21
CA LYS A 689 -9.39 26.93 13.98
C LYS A 689 -8.57 27.24 12.72
N ASP A 690 -7.25 27.42 12.83
CA ASP A 690 -6.38 27.61 11.66
C ASP A 690 -6.50 26.41 10.71
N PRO A 691 -6.68 26.62 9.39
CA PRO A 691 -6.84 25.53 8.42
C PRO A 691 -5.69 24.52 8.42
N ARG A 692 -4.44 24.98 8.65
CA ARG A 692 -3.25 24.11 8.69
C ARG A 692 -3.31 23.19 9.91
N VAL A 693 -3.65 23.74 11.07
CA VAL A 693 -3.83 22.97 12.31
C VAL A 693 -4.93 21.92 12.16
N GLN A 694 -6.05 22.29 11.55
CA GLN A 694 -7.12 21.33 11.24
C GLN A 694 -6.65 20.23 10.28
N CYS A 695 -5.85 20.58 9.27
CA CYS A 695 -5.25 19.62 8.34
C CYS A 695 -4.36 18.61 9.07
N TRP A 696 -3.44 19.05 9.92
CA TRP A 696 -2.57 18.14 10.70
C TRP A 696 -3.39 17.21 11.60
N ILE A 697 -4.42 17.75 12.26
CA ILE A 697 -5.32 16.99 13.12
C ILE A 697 -6.04 15.91 12.30
N GLU A 698 -6.68 16.26 11.20
CA GLU A 698 -7.40 15.29 10.36
C GLU A 698 -6.46 14.24 9.75
N ASN A 699 -5.26 14.63 9.30
CA ASN A 699 -4.27 13.67 8.81
C ASN A 699 -3.82 12.70 9.90
N TYR A 700 -3.54 13.18 11.12
CA TYR A 700 -3.19 12.28 12.22
C TYR A 700 -4.35 11.34 12.59
N ARG A 701 -5.60 11.81 12.52
CA ARG A 701 -6.78 10.97 12.68
C ARG A 701 -6.85 9.86 11.62
N HIS A 702 -6.67 10.21 10.34
CA HIS A 702 -6.66 9.26 9.24
C HIS A 702 -5.53 8.24 9.37
N LEU A 703 -4.35 8.64 9.86
CA LEU A 703 -3.25 7.72 10.14
C LEU A 703 -3.61 6.71 11.25
N LEU A 704 -4.17 7.18 12.37
CA LEU A 704 -4.64 6.30 13.42
C LEU A 704 -5.70 5.32 12.90
N ASP A 705 -6.56 5.78 12.00
CA ASP A 705 -7.57 4.94 11.37
C ASP A 705 -6.95 3.90 10.42
N ALA A 706 -6.00 4.31 9.57
CA ALA A 706 -5.26 3.42 8.68
C ALA A 706 -4.45 2.34 9.43
N TRP A 707 -3.96 2.67 10.63
CA TRP A 707 -3.28 1.73 11.54
C TRP A 707 -4.24 0.94 12.44
N ARG A 708 -5.55 1.17 12.32
CA ARG A 708 -6.61 0.54 13.12
C ARG A 708 -6.51 0.82 14.62
N PHE A 709 -5.95 1.97 15.00
CA PHE A 709 -5.80 2.42 16.39
C PHE A 709 -7.05 3.18 16.88
N TRP A 710 -8.22 2.56 16.75
CA TRP A 710 -9.52 3.15 17.05
C TRP A 710 -9.63 3.70 18.48
N HIS A 711 -9.06 2.98 19.46
CA HIS A 711 -9.08 3.42 20.85
C HIS A 711 -8.22 4.67 21.08
N LYS A 712 -7.01 4.73 20.49
CA LYS A 712 -6.13 5.91 20.58
C LYS A 712 -6.76 7.11 19.88
N ARG A 713 -7.37 6.86 18.74
CA ARG A 713 -8.16 7.83 17.98
C ARG A 713 -9.30 8.41 18.82
N ALA A 714 -10.07 7.58 19.52
CA ALA A 714 -11.13 8.03 20.41
C ALA A 714 -10.59 8.83 21.62
N GLU A 715 -9.49 8.41 22.24
CA GLU A 715 -8.83 9.17 23.31
C GLU A 715 -8.39 10.56 22.84
N PHE A 716 -7.87 10.66 21.60
CA PHE A 716 -7.48 11.92 20.99
C PHE A 716 -8.68 12.85 20.74
N ASP A 717 -9.82 12.33 20.28
CA ASP A 717 -11.06 13.10 20.14
C ASP A 717 -11.62 13.61 21.46
N ILE A 718 -11.56 12.79 22.50
CA ILE A 718 -11.98 13.20 23.84
C ILE A 718 -11.11 14.36 24.32
N HIS A 719 -9.82 14.37 23.99
CA HIS A 719 -8.94 15.49 24.31
C HIS A 719 -9.29 16.74 23.48
N ARG A 720 -9.43 16.61 22.17
CA ARG A 720 -9.84 17.69 21.26
C ARG A 720 -11.17 18.35 21.68
N SER A 721 -12.18 17.54 21.99
CA SER A 721 -13.53 18.03 22.34
C SER A 721 -13.60 18.76 23.69
N LYS A 722 -12.61 18.60 24.58
CA LYS A 722 -12.51 19.41 25.80
C LYS A 722 -12.17 20.87 25.50
N LEU A 723 -11.49 21.12 24.40
CA LEU A 723 -10.95 22.43 24.01
C LEU A 723 -11.84 23.10 22.95
N ASP A 724 -12.41 22.29 22.06
CA ASP A 724 -13.42 22.70 21.11
C ASP A 724 -14.72 21.89 21.30
N PRO A 725 -15.67 22.37 22.11
CA PRO A 725 -16.95 21.70 22.31
C PRO A 725 -17.76 21.49 21.03
N SER A 726 -17.51 22.30 19.99
CA SER A 726 -18.17 22.14 18.67
C SER A 726 -17.68 20.91 17.92
N SER A 727 -16.49 20.40 18.25
CA SER A 727 -15.92 19.20 17.68
C SER A 727 -16.42 17.90 18.35
N LYS A 728 -17.38 17.99 19.28
CA LYS A 728 -17.93 16.81 19.93
C LYS A 728 -18.71 15.98 18.90
N PRO A 729 -18.37 14.71 18.67
CA PRO A 729 -19.10 13.89 17.71
C PRO A 729 -20.56 13.74 18.15
N LEU A 730 -21.47 13.83 17.18
CA LEU A 730 -22.88 13.56 17.41
C LEU A 730 -23.07 12.14 17.92
N ALA A 731 -23.98 11.95 18.87
CA ALA A 731 -24.31 10.61 19.36
C ALA A 731 -24.90 9.78 18.20
N GLN A 732 -24.18 8.74 17.78
CA GLN A 732 -24.58 7.86 16.67
C GLN A 732 -25.58 6.77 17.11
N VAL A 733 -25.73 6.57 18.41
CA VAL A 733 -26.66 5.58 19.00
C VAL A 733 -27.59 6.30 19.97
N PHE A 734 -28.89 6.10 19.81
CA PHE A 734 -29.92 6.65 20.66
C PHE A 734 -30.91 5.56 21.08
N VAL A 735 -31.43 5.68 22.30
CA VAL A 735 -32.50 4.80 22.77
C VAL A 735 -33.83 5.37 22.27
N SER A 736 -34.65 4.57 21.62
CA SER A 736 -35.97 4.96 21.10
C SER A 736 -37.11 4.32 21.88
N CYS A 737 -38.28 4.96 21.85
CA CYS A 737 -39.49 4.41 22.42
C CYS A 737 -40.08 3.36 21.46
N ASN A 738 -40.28 2.13 21.95
CA ASN A 738 -40.92 1.06 21.16
C ASN A 738 -42.34 1.38 20.67
N PHE A 739 -43.03 2.37 21.27
CA PHE A 739 -44.38 2.74 20.87
C PHE A 739 -44.46 3.81 19.78
N CYS A 740 -43.56 4.80 19.79
CA CYS A 740 -43.63 5.94 18.87
C CYS A 740 -42.35 6.17 18.06
N GLY A 741 -41.32 5.33 18.25
CA GLY A 741 -40.03 5.44 17.56
C GLY A 741 -39.18 6.64 17.95
N LYS A 742 -39.71 7.63 18.69
CA LYS A 742 -38.98 8.83 19.09
C LYS A 742 -37.91 8.52 20.14
N SER A 743 -36.76 9.20 20.06
CA SER A 743 -35.69 9.11 21.07
C SER A 743 -36.21 9.47 22.46
N ILE A 744 -35.83 8.66 23.46
CA ILE A 744 -36.14 8.93 24.88
C ILE A 744 -34.97 9.61 25.61
N SER A 745 -33.83 9.78 24.95
CA SER A 745 -32.65 10.45 25.51
C SER A 745 -32.87 11.96 25.60
N PHE A 746 -32.86 12.51 26.81
CA PHE A 746 -33.13 13.93 27.08
C PHE A 746 -32.12 14.89 26.41
N SER A 747 -30.92 14.39 26.07
CA SER A 747 -29.84 15.14 25.41
C SER A 747 -30.09 15.48 23.94
N CYS A 748 -31.19 15.01 23.32
CA CYS A 748 -31.54 15.29 21.93
C CYS A 748 -32.41 16.56 21.73
N SER A 749 -32.74 17.31 22.78
CA SER A 749 -33.44 18.60 22.66
C SER A 749 -32.60 19.71 22.02
N ALA A 750 -31.32 19.45 21.72
CA ALA A 750 -30.40 20.36 21.05
C ALA A 750 -30.22 20.10 19.54
N MET A 751 -31.15 19.40 18.88
CA MET A 751 -31.20 19.34 17.41
C MET A 751 -32.02 20.51 16.86
N PRO A 752 -31.43 21.49 16.14
CA PRO A 752 -32.16 22.62 15.60
C PRO A 752 -32.78 22.24 14.24
N HIS A 753 -33.78 21.37 14.21
CA HIS A 753 -34.68 21.31 13.05
C HIS A 753 -36.12 20.96 13.44
N GLN A 754 -36.98 21.96 13.20
CA GLN A 754 -38.42 21.93 12.96
C GLN A 754 -39.36 21.48 14.11
N GLY A 755 -40.06 22.47 14.67
CA GLY A 755 -41.51 22.37 14.89
C GLY A 755 -42.00 22.16 16.31
N ARG A 756 -42.48 23.27 16.92
CA ARG A 756 -43.39 23.41 18.07
C ARG A 756 -42.90 22.92 19.43
N GLY A 757 -42.85 23.87 20.37
CA GLY A 757 -42.33 23.70 21.72
C GLY A 757 -43.03 22.65 22.56
N PHE A 758 -42.24 21.95 23.37
CA PHE A 758 -42.75 21.28 24.55
C PHE A 758 -42.98 22.34 25.62
N SER A 759 -44.25 22.70 25.81
CA SER A 759 -44.72 23.51 26.92
C SER A 759 -44.22 22.95 28.25
N GLN A 760 -43.59 23.85 29.02
CA GLN A 760 -43.32 23.73 30.44
C GLN A 760 -44.51 23.14 31.21
N TYR A 761 -44.29 22.04 31.93
CA TYR A 761 -45.00 21.76 33.18
C TYR A 761 -43.98 21.21 34.17
N GLY A 762 -43.39 22.16 34.89
CA GLY A 762 -42.51 21.95 36.03
C GLY A 762 -42.30 23.33 36.64
N VAL A 763 -43.14 23.66 37.62
CA VAL A 763 -43.11 24.92 38.35
C VAL A 763 -41.68 25.21 38.79
N SER A 764 -41.19 26.39 38.41
CA SER A 764 -39.94 26.97 38.89
C SER A 764 -39.91 26.98 40.41
N GLY A 765 -39.01 26.20 41.02
CA GLY A 765 -38.72 26.30 42.46
C GLY A 765 -38.48 25.01 43.27
N SER A 766 -38.47 23.80 42.69
CA SER A 766 -38.20 22.57 43.46
C SER A 766 -37.00 21.77 42.93
N PRO A 767 -36.02 21.37 43.77
CA PRO A 767 -34.86 20.57 43.37
C PRO A 767 -35.18 19.07 43.25
N THR A 768 -36.41 18.72 42.88
CA THR A 768 -36.80 17.34 42.62
C THR A 768 -36.68 17.05 41.13
N LYS A 769 -35.61 16.33 40.75
CA LYS A 769 -35.39 15.82 39.38
C LYS A 769 -36.70 15.24 38.83
N SER A 770 -37.23 15.81 37.75
CA SER A 770 -38.44 15.34 37.08
C SER A 770 -38.30 13.87 36.69
N LYS A 771 -39.09 13.00 37.32
CA LYS A 771 -39.09 11.54 37.13
C LYS A 771 -39.61 11.20 35.74
N VAL A 772 -38.77 10.67 34.86
CA VAL A 772 -39.19 10.22 33.52
C VAL A 772 -39.67 8.77 33.63
N THR A 773 -40.89 8.56 34.12
CA THR A 773 -41.52 7.22 34.17
C THR A 773 -42.24 6.85 32.86
N SER A 774 -42.34 7.80 31.92
CA SER A 774 -43.03 7.67 30.64
C SER A 774 -42.25 8.33 29.49
N CYS A 775 -42.52 7.91 28.26
CA CYS A 775 -41.92 8.47 27.05
C CYS A 775 -42.29 9.96 26.90
N PRO A 776 -41.32 10.87 26.71
CA PRO A 776 -41.61 12.29 26.50
C PRO A 776 -42.49 12.57 25.26
N GLY A 777 -42.36 11.76 24.22
CA GLY A 777 -43.06 11.95 22.95
C GLY A 777 -44.52 11.47 22.93
N CYS A 778 -44.80 10.29 23.51
CA CYS A 778 -46.14 9.68 23.45
C CYS A 778 -46.77 9.39 24.82
N ARG A 779 -46.08 9.74 25.92
CA ARG A 779 -46.52 9.57 27.32
C ARG A 779 -46.81 8.14 27.76
N LYS A 780 -46.58 7.13 26.92
CA LYS A 780 -46.66 5.71 27.32
C LYS A 780 -45.55 5.35 28.32
N PRO A 781 -45.80 4.44 29.27
CA PRO A 781 -44.84 4.10 30.33
C PRO A 781 -43.55 3.51 29.76
N LEU A 782 -42.41 3.86 30.37
CA LEU A 782 -41.12 3.24 30.03
C LEU A 782 -41.03 1.80 30.54
N PRO A 783 -40.16 0.93 29.97
CA PRO A 783 -39.94 -0.42 30.45
C PRO A 783 -39.67 -0.49 31.95
N ARG A 784 -40.20 -1.53 32.59
CA ARG A 784 -40.08 -1.79 34.02
C ARG A 784 -39.07 -2.90 34.25
N CYS A 785 -38.33 -2.82 35.35
CA CYS A 785 -37.52 -3.93 35.82
C CYS A 785 -38.41 -5.12 36.16
N ALA A 786 -38.09 -6.30 35.65
CA ALA A 786 -38.87 -7.51 35.90
C ALA A 786 -38.96 -7.89 37.40
N LEU A 787 -37.96 -7.51 38.21
CA LEU A 787 -37.91 -7.82 39.64
C LEU A 787 -38.53 -6.72 40.51
N CYS A 788 -38.04 -5.49 40.42
CA CYS A 788 -38.52 -4.41 41.30
C CYS A 788 -39.69 -3.61 40.72
N LEU A 789 -40.10 -3.90 39.48
CA LEU A 789 -41.21 -3.26 38.76
C LEU A 789 -41.09 -1.74 38.57
N MET A 790 -39.96 -1.15 38.96
CA MET A 790 -39.67 0.26 38.74
C MET A 790 -39.32 0.53 37.28
N ASN A 791 -39.84 1.63 36.73
CA ASN A 791 -39.50 2.09 35.38
C ASN A 791 -38.03 2.52 35.31
N MET A 792 -37.42 2.38 34.13
CA MET A 792 -36.02 2.75 33.81
C MET A 792 -35.58 4.17 34.25
N GLY A 793 -36.53 5.11 34.46
CA GLY A 793 -36.23 6.48 34.92
C GLY A 793 -36.39 6.70 36.43
N THR A 794 -36.69 5.66 37.22
CA THR A 794 -36.84 5.77 38.67
C THR A 794 -35.49 5.49 39.36
N PRO A 795 -34.91 6.43 40.11
CA PRO A 795 -33.65 6.18 40.81
C PRO A 795 -33.85 5.10 41.87
N VAL A 796 -33.02 4.06 41.84
CA VAL A 796 -32.93 3.06 42.91
C VAL A 796 -32.10 3.69 44.02
N SER A 797 -32.76 4.30 45.02
CA SER A 797 -32.06 4.78 46.21
C SER A 797 -31.44 3.60 46.96
N THR A 798 -30.20 3.78 47.36
CA THR A 798 -29.41 2.92 48.26
C THR A 798 -30.19 2.53 49.50
N CYS A 799 -30.54 1.25 49.62
CA CYS A 799 -31.02 0.65 50.85
C CYS A 799 -29.83 0.18 51.69
N THR A 800 -29.31 1.03 52.57
CA THR A 800 -28.78 0.64 53.89
C THR A 800 -28.92 1.84 54.83
N GLY A 801 -29.39 1.57 56.05
CA GLY A 801 -29.94 2.56 56.96
C GLY A 801 -28.94 3.39 57.76
N THR A 802 -29.51 4.44 58.37
CA THR A 802 -29.15 5.06 59.66
C THR A 802 -27.72 5.54 59.87
N GLY A 803 -27.53 6.86 59.83
CA GLY A 803 -26.39 7.54 60.46
C GLY A 803 -26.20 8.96 59.92
N LYS A 804 -26.43 9.96 60.77
CA LYS A 804 -26.22 11.40 60.50
C LYS A 804 -24.74 11.69 60.22
N SER A 805 -24.45 12.57 59.26
CA SER A 805 -23.48 13.67 59.43
C SER A 805 -23.44 14.57 58.20
N GLU A 806 -23.52 15.86 58.48
CA GLU A 806 -23.19 16.95 57.56
C GLU A 806 -21.68 16.93 57.29
N GLU A 807 -21.28 17.03 56.02
CA GLU A 807 -20.06 17.74 55.61
C GLU A 807 -20.05 17.89 54.07
N LYS A 808 -20.10 19.14 53.59
CA LYS A 808 -19.87 19.48 52.19
C LYS A 808 -18.37 19.38 51.91
N VAL A 809 -17.94 18.24 51.40
CA VAL A 809 -16.62 18.07 50.77
C VAL A 809 -16.84 17.86 49.27
N ASP A 810 -16.11 18.64 48.46
CA ASP A 810 -16.11 18.57 47.01
C ASP A 810 -15.82 17.14 46.51
N LEU A 811 -16.82 16.54 45.84
CA LEU A 811 -16.72 15.18 45.32
C LEU A 811 -16.08 15.16 43.91
N PRO A 812 -15.19 14.20 43.59
CA PRO A 812 -14.54 14.09 42.28
C PRO A 812 -15.53 13.83 41.13
N ARG A 813 -15.13 14.23 39.91
CA ARG A 813 -15.89 14.16 38.65
C ARG A 813 -16.50 12.79 38.28
N ASP A 814 -16.08 11.69 38.92
CA ASP A 814 -16.54 10.32 38.60
C ASP A 814 -17.96 9.98 39.07
N LYS A 815 -18.56 10.78 39.97
CA LYS A 815 -19.93 10.54 40.46
C LYS A 815 -21.07 11.03 39.53
N LYS A 816 -20.78 11.36 38.26
CA LYS A 816 -21.83 11.76 37.28
C LYS A 816 -22.42 10.60 36.48
N LEU A 817 -21.83 9.42 36.52
CA LEU A 817 -22.38 8.22 35.89
C LEU A 817 -23.20 7.43 36.93
N ALA A 818 -24.38 6.95 36.53
CA ALA A 818 -25.12 6.01 37.36
C ALA A 818 -24.22 4.78 37.62
N GLN A 819 -24.18 4.27 38.85
CA GLN A 819 -23.47 3.02 39.13
C GLN A 819 -24.01 1.90 38.24
N PHE A 820 -23.14 1.00 37.76
CA PHE A 820 -23.51 -0.07 36.82
C PHE A 820 -24.73 -0.86 37.28
N ASN A 821 -24.86 -1.14 38.58
CA ASN A 821 -26.02 -1.84 39.15
C ASN A 821 -27.38 -1.19 38.85
N ASN A 822 -27.39 0.13 38.64
CA ASN A 822 -28.59 0.91 38.34
C ASN A 822 -28.85 1.03 36.84
N TRP A 823 -27.96 0.51 35.98
CA TRP A 823 -28.15 0.54 34.53
C TRP A 823 -29.26 -0.44 34.16
N PHE A 824 -30.08 -0.07 33.19
CA PHE A 824 -31.11 -0.97 32.70
C PHE A 824 -30.51 -1.90 31.64
N THR A 825 -30.63 -3.20 31.83
CA THR A 825 -30.17 -4.25 30.91
C THR A 825 -31.37 -5.09 30.47
N TRP A 826 -31.33 -5.64 29.28
CA TRP A 826 -32.40 -6.48 28.74
C TRP A 826 -31.85 -7.56 27.82
N CYS A 827 -32.56 -8.68 27.73
CA CYS A 827 -32.26 -9.74 26.77
C CYS A 827 -32.70 -9.30 25.36
N HIS A 828 -31.84 -9.50 24.36
CA HIS A 828 -32.19 -9.18 22.97
C HIS A 828 -33.31 -10.06 22.41
N ASN A 829 -33.48 -11.27 22.94
CA ASN A 829 -34.46 -12.24 22.44
C ASN A 829 -35.87 -11.97 23.02
N CYS A 830 -36.04 -12.10 24.34
CA CYS A 830 -37.35 -11.89 24.97
C CYS A 830 -37.66 -10.43 25.32
N ARG A 831 -36.69 -9.51 25.22
CA ARG A 831 -36.82 -8.09 25.59
C ARG A 831 -37.18 -7.84 27.06
N HIS A 832 -37.22 -8.88 27.89
CA HIS A 832 -37.31 -8.76 29.33
C HIS A 832 -35.99 -8.25 29.89
N GLY A 833 -36.07 -7.48 30.97
CA GLY A 833 -34.91 -6.81 31.52
C GLY A 833 -35.20 -6.11 32.83
N GLY A 834 -34.19 -5.46 33.36
CA GLY A 834 -34.27 -4.73 34.60
C GLY A 834 -32.96 -4.06 34.95
N HIS A 835 -32.84 -3.59 36.20
CA HIS A 835 -31.57 -3.05 36.66
C HIS A 835 -30.50 -4.14 36.66
N ALA A 836 -29.29 -3.81 36.21
CA ALA A 836 -28.21 -4.77 36.02
C ALA A 836 -27.91 -5.54 37.33
N GLY A 837 -27.94 -4.85 38.48
CA GLY A 837 -27.75 -5.49 39.79
C GLY A 837 -28.84 -6.50 40.13
N HIS A 838 -30.10 -6.20 39.83
CA HIS A 838 -31.23 -7.11 40.01
C HIS A 838 -31.12 -8.32 39.09
N MET A 839 -30.82 -8.11 37.80
CA MET A 839 -30.68 -9.20 36.83
C MET A 839 -29.48 -10.11 37.18
N LEU A 840 -28.34 -9.53 37.58
CA LEU A 840 -27.17 -10.28 38.03
C LEU A 840 -27.43 -11.08 39.30
N SER A 841 -28.21 -10.53 40.25
CA SER A 841 -28.61 -11.27 41.44
C SER A 841 -29.54 -12.43 41.11
N TRP A 842 -30.52 -12.22 40.23
CA TRP A 842 -31.47 -13.26 39.84
C TRP A 842 -30.78 -14.43 39.13
N PHE A 843 -29.95 -14.14 38.13
CA PHE A 843 -29.26 -15.16 37.34
C PHE A 843 -28.14 -15.90 38.07
N ARG A 844 -27.81 -15.47 39.29
CA ARG A 844 -26.91 -16.23 40.18
C ARG A 844 -27.57 -17.51 40.69
N ASP A 845 -28.86 -17.42 40.97
CA ASP A 845 -29.63 -18.49 41.62
C ASP A 845 -30.63 -19.16 40.66
N HIS A 846 -30.87 -18.57 39.47
CA HIS A 846 -31.85 -19.04 38.50
C HIS A 846 -31.25 -19.06 37.08
N SER A 847 -31.50 -20.12 36.32
CA SER A 847 -31.09 -20.23 34.91
C SER A 847 -32.06 -19.57 33.94
N GLU A 848 -33.30 -19.29 34.36
CA GLU A 848 -34.40 -18.78 33.53
C GLU A 848 -34.72 -17.30 33.82
N CYS A 849 -35.32 -16.64 32.82
CA CYS A 849 -35.76 -15.25 32.93
C CYS A 849 -36.86 -15.06 34.00
N PRO A 850 -36.85 -13.95 34.78
CA PRO A 850 -37.81 -13.70 35.87
C PRO A 850 -39.27 -13.43 35.44
N VAL A 851 -39.62 -13.61 34.16
CA VAL A 851 -40.96 -13.32 33.62
C VAL A 851 -41.50 -14.60 33.00
N SER A 852 -42.62 -15.10 33.50
CA SER A 852 -43.29 -16.32 33.03
C SER A 852 -43.97 -16.08 31.67
N GLN A 853 -43.36 -16.58 30.60
CA GLN A 853 -43.92 -16.59 29.24
C GLN A 853 -43.53 -17.91 28.53
N PRO A 854 -44.23 -18.31 27.45
CA PRO A 854 -44.01 -19.61 26.79
C PRO A 854 -42.63 -19.80 26.13
N TRP A 855 -41.75 -18.78 26.15
CA TRP A 855 -40.40 -18.82 25.61
C TRP A 855 -39.38 -18.76 26.76
N SER A 856 -38.87 -19.91 27.19
CA SER A 856 -37.82 -20.02 28.21
C SER A 856 -36.49 -19.52 27.64
N CYS A 857 -36.07 -18.31 28.04
CA CYS A 857 -34.73 -17.79 27.75
C CYS A 857 -33.81 -18.12 28.92
N PHE A 858 -32.71 -18.80 28.61
CA PHE A 858 -31.69 -19.20 29.60
C PHE A 858 -30.51 -18.22 29.63
N SER A 859 -29.84 -18.08 30.76
CA SER A 859 -28.57 -17.34 30.81
C SER A 859 -27.48 -18.10 30.04
N SER A 860 -26.79 -17.41 29.12
CA SER A 860 -25.60 -17.95 28.45
C SER A 860 -24.37 -17.72 29.33
N THR A 861 -24.31 -18.47 30.43
CA THR A 861 -23.10 -18.58 31.26
C THR A 861 -22.81 -20.06 31.50
N THR A 862 -22.23 -20.67 30.47
CA THR A 862 -21.13 -21.64 30.59
C THR A 862 -19.96 -21.09 29.80
#